data_AF-A0A067QBV3-F1
#
_entry.id   AF-A0A067QBV3-F1
#
_cell.length_a   1.000
_cell.length_b   1.000
_cell.length_c   1.000
_cell.angle_alpha   90.00
_cell.angle_beta   90.00
_cell.angle_gamma   90.00
#
_symmetry.space_group_name_H-M   'P 1'
#
loop_
_entity.id
_entity.type
_entity.pdbx_description
1 polymer ?
#
loop_
_entity_poly.entity_id
_entity_poly.type
_entity_poly.pdbx_seq_one_letter_code
_entity_poly.pdbx_strand_id
1 'polypeptide(L)'
;MAEKLPDELIKEVLSPILHVPDEKFADASGDSVFFRFHLSTSALLLVCKRWLRVATPLLYEVVVLRSKAQAQALSKVFASNKQLGTFVKKLRVEGGYGLPMEKIIRASPNITDIYLSMAIHSNDSVSGLCRSLDTISPSRLILYDSVWPWERLDNGNTRALASKLFVCIASTWKALDVVHNPYAEESNGKVHLRESAFVSALAECSSLRVVYYSSCPDSESESLGSLSQIPHLQKIQVQVASEDDSEVVFRRYLDETSRLAKIVQFVVPHWASAVIEATSPLALPETDYIPMETASAVIRDQIWTQILSLAMWNDWCDRDFSVADNMLYRGSQIGTTRQGLLTVSRGFYRLGLPLMYAYPVLLGEDRLRAFAAQLAQNPPLGRHIRSIFFHVSFTYGADLLRLLEKSLTTIVTSSQNLKRIHGHRGNYVHWLPMTWDTFVKLSETSASSLITFSGVRVIVERRGLPHPALSPIFNKFKRLRRLEWRPSGESGQSAGTDGTPTTCLSSLESLITRGCKDSFFTHISRLSLPSLTHFECTRHTDFIALLAFVEKHGSKLLDVSVTWPHEHLPILELCPNMTHLELELLDKIPTSKMLNAVELHHHLNRITISSPQHSLSGEKMPTRDREQWIKFFEGVDWRCFPALKEIRVIACEWPTDERSIAKNPWVQLADDLKNEWSIPLTDRTGLPWKSRLKV
;
A
#
# COMPACT_ATOMS: atom_id res chain seq x y z
N MET A 1 -31.31 -2.65 24.77
CA MET A 1 -30.06 -2.21 25.44
C MET A 1 -29.69 -0.76 25.12
N ALA A 2 -29.67 -0.33 23.85
CA ALA A 2 -29.28 1.04 23.47
C ALA A 2 -30.11 2.17 24.12
N GLU A 3 -31.39 1.94 24.44
CA GLU A 3 -32.26 2.95 25.07
C GLU A 3 -31.82 3.34 26.49
N LYS A 4 -31.04 2.50 27.18
CA LYS A 4 -30.60 2.72 28.56
C LYS A 4 -29.24 3.43 28.69
N LEU A 5 -28.49 3.60 27.60
CA LEU A 5 -27.18 4.26 27.64
C LEU A 5 -27.34 5.78 27.68
N PRO A 6 -26.65 6.54 28.56
CA PRO A 6 -26.60 8.00 28.52
C PRO A 6 -26.11 8.56 27.17
N ASP A 7 -26.47 9.80 26.83
CA ASP A 7 -26.08 10.42 25.54
C ASP A 7 -24.55 10.55 25.43
N GLU A 8 -23.87 10.73 26.56
CA GLU A 8 -22.42 10.79 26.70
C GLU A 8 -21.77 9.48 26.27
N LEU A 9 -22.30 8.33 26.74
CA LEU A 9 -21.78 7.03 26.32
C LEU A 9 -22.05 6.76 24.83
N ILE A 10 -23.22 7.17 24.33
CA ILE A 10 -23.52 7.07 22.89
C ILE A 10 -22.53 7.95 22.10
N LYS A 11 -22.23 9.15 22.58
CA LYS A 11 -21.25 10.05 21.97
C LYS A 11 -19.86 9.42 21.95
N GLU A 12 -19.39 8.86 23.06
CA GLU A 12 -18.09 8.16 23.13
C GLU A 12 -18.03 6.93 22.21
N VAL A 13 -19.13 6.20 22.07
CA VAL A 13 -19.22 5.05 21.14
C VAL A 13 -19.18 5.50 19.67
N LEU A 14 -19.84 6.61 19.34
CA LEU A 14 -19.96 7.09 17.96
C LEU A 14 -18.78 7.95 17.52
N SER A 15 -18.11 8.62 18.45
CA SER A 15 -17.03 9.56 18.18
C SER A 15 -15.92 8.93 17.36
N PRO A 16 -15.34 7.75 17.69
CA PRO A 16 -14.26 7.15 16.88
C PRO A 16 -14.64 6.85 15.42
N ILE A 17 -15.94 6.67 15.13
CA ILE A 17 -16.44 6.30 13.80
C ILE A 17 -16.79 7.55 12.98
N LEU A 18 -17.33 8.58 13.64
CA LEU A 18 -17.77 9.83 12.99
C LEU A 18 -16.67 10.89 12.96
N HIS A 19 -15.73 10.84 13.90
CA HIS A 19 -14.63 11.77 14.00
C HIS A 19 -13.64 11.54 12.86
N VAL A 20 -13.25 12.65 12.22
CA VAL A 20 -12.16 12.67 11.25
C VAL A 20 -10.90 13.11 11.99
N PRO A 21 -9.89 12.24 12.15
CA PRO A 21 -8.60 12.62 12.72
C PRO A 21 -8.03 13.84 12.02
N ASP A 22 -7.40 14.73 12.79
CA ASP A 22 -6.88 15.98 12.26
C ASP A 22 -5.85 15.75 11.15
N GLU A 23 -5.04 14.70 11.28
CA GLU A 23 -4.03 14.32 10.31
C GLU A 23 -4.66 13.96 8.96
N LYS A 24 -5.81 13.28 8.99
CA LYS A 24 -6.57 12.96 7.76
C LYS A 24 -7.24 14.18 7.16
N PHE A 25 -7.75 15.09 8.00
CA PHE A 25 -8.36 16.33 7.53
C PHE A 25 -7.33 17.26 6.86
N ALA A 26 -6.14 17.37 7.47
CA ALA A 26 -5.04 18.19 6.98
C ALA A 26 -4.17 17.50 5.92
N ASP A 27 -4.45 16.23 5.60
CA ASP A 27 -3.70 15.48 4.60
C ASP A 27 -3.78 16.16 3.22
N ALA A 28 -2.64 16.71 2.80
CA ALA A 28 -2.42 17.33 1.51
C ALA A 28 -1.57 16.43 0.59
N SER A 29 -1.38 15.16 0.94
CA SER A 29 -0.88 14.17 -0.02
C SER A 29 -1.86 14.07 -1.18
N GLY A 30 -1.34 13.90 -2.41
CA GLY A 30 -2.12 14.07 -3.65
C GLY A 30 -3.42 13.26 -3.74
N ASP A 31 -3.51 12.16 -2.99
CA ASP A 31 -4.66 11.27 -2.93
C ASP A 31 -5.52 11.55 -1.70
N SER A 32 -6.74 12.09 -1.90
CA SER A 32 -7.67 12.37 -0.79
C SER A 32 -7.99 11.12 0.04
N VAL A 33 -7.51 11.01 1.28
CA VAL A 33 -7.74 9.84 2.16
C VAL A 33 -9.23 9.49 2.37
N PHE A 34 -10.14 10.41 2.07
CA PHE A 34 -11.59 10.22 2.19
C PHE A 34 -12.22 9.35 1.10
N PHE A 35 -11.50 8.90 0.07
CA PHE A 35 -12.06 7.88 -0.86
C PHE A 35 -12.09 6.47 -0.27
N ARG A 36 -11.34 6.22 0.82
CA ARG A 36 -11.12 4.87 1.37
C ARG A 36 -12.20 4.40 2.36
N PHE A 37 -13.21 5.21 2.66
CA PHE A 37 -14.24 4.82 3.62
C PHE A 37 -15.26 3.85 2.99
N HIS A 38 -15.28 2.61 3.48
CA HIS A 38 -16.17 1.57 2.95
C HIS A 38 -17.63 1.75 3.38
N LEU A 39 -17.85 2.30 4.58
CA LEU A 39 -19.17 2.48 5.21
C LEU A 39 -19.64 3.93 5.08
N SER A 40 -20.91 4.11 4.72
CA SER A 40 -21.55 5.43 4.85
C SER A 40 -21.76 5.74 6.32
N THR A 41 -21.11 6.79 6.83
CA THR A 41 -21.31 7.27 8.20
C THR A 41 -22.76 7.67 8.47
N SER A 42 -23.51 8.04 7.41
CA SER A 42 -24.95 8.34 7.50
C SER A 42 -25.80 7.13 7.94
N ALA A 43 -25.34 5.90 7.74
CA ALA A 43 -26.06 4.71 8.16
C ALA A 43 -26.23 4.65 9.70
N LEU A 44 -25.29 5.23 10.45
CA LEU A 44 -25.36 5.32 11.91
C LEU A 44 -26.52 6.22 12.37
N LEU A 45 -26.92 7.19 11.56
CA LEU A 45 -28.05 8.07 11.87
C LEU A 45 -29.40 7.34 11.80
N LEU A 46 -29.47 6.22 11.08
CA LEU A 46 -30.71 5.48 10.83
C LEU A 46 -31.01 4.44 11.93
N VAL A 47 -30.14 4.30 12.94
CA VAL A 47 -30.32 3.31 14.01
C VAL A 47 -31.52 3.65 14.90
N CYS A 48 -31.57 4.86 15.47
CA CYS A 48 -32.72 5.35 16.23
C CYS A 48 -32.70 6.89 16.36
N LYS A 49 -33.80 7.50 16.81
CA LYS A 49 -33.91 8.96 17.00
C LYS A 49 -32.84 9.53 17.95
N ARG A 50 -32.43 8.75 18.95
CA ARG A 50 -31.41 9.16 19.92
C ARG A 50 -30.02 9.17 19.30
N TRP A 51 -29.68 8.15 18.52
CA TRP A 51 -28.45 8.11 17.73
C TRP A 51 -28.42 9.24 16.72
N LEU A 52 -29.52 9.48 15.99
CA LEU A 52 -29.65 10.64 15.11
C LEU A 52 -29.31 11.95 15.84
N ARG A 53 -29.92 12.19 17.01
CA ARG A 53 -29.69 13.42 17.80
C ARG A 53 -28.23 13.57 18.24
N VAL A 54 -27.62 12.52 18.80
CA VAL A 54 -26.24 12.56 19.33
C VAL A 54 -25.19 12.59 18.21
N ALA A 55 -25.42 11.85 17.13
CA ALA A 55 -24.50 11.73 16.01
C ALA A 55 -24.54 12.94 15.06
N THR A 56 -25.66 13.65 14.97
CA THR A 56 -25.81 14.76 14.02
C THR A 56 -24.73 15.83 14.21
N PRO A 57 -24.48 16.37 15.43
CA PRO A 57 -23.40 17.34 15.61
C PRO A 57 -22.02 16.77 15.23
N LEU A 58 -21.73 15.51 15.59
CA LEU A 58 -20.46 14.85 15.27
C LEU A 58 -20.26 14.68 13.77
N LEU A 59 -21.32 14.32 13.04
CA LEU A 59 -21.28 14.13 11.58
C LEU A 59 -21.05 15.44 10.84
N TYR A 60 -21.65 16.54 11.29
CA TYR A 60 -21.51 17.85 10.65
C TYR A 60 -20.29 18.63 11.13
N GLU A 61 -19.60 18.20 12.19
CA GLU A 61 -18.41 18.88 12.72
C GLU A 61 -17.31 19.03 11.66
N VAL A 62 -17.10 17.99 10.84
CA VAL A 62 -16.15 17.98 9.73
C VAL A 62 -16.87 17.68 8.42
N VAL A 63 -16.95 18.69 7.54
CA VAL A 63 -17.58 18.58 6.22
C VAL A 63 -16.51 18.48 5.15
N VAL A 64 -16.59 17.43 4.32
CA VAL A 64 -15.68 17.21 3.18
C VAL A 64 -16.49 17.20 1.88
N LEU A 65 -16.24 18.16 0.98
CA LEU A 65 -16.94 18.34 -0.29
C LEU A 65 -16.03 18.02 -1.48
N ARG A 66 -16.45 17.04 -2.27
CA ARG A 66 -15.66 16.45 -3.38
C ARG A 66 -16.40 16.41 -4.72
N SER A 67 -17.60 17.01 -4.78
CA SER A 67 -18.41 17.07 -6.01
C SER A 67 -19.45 18.18 -5.93
N LYS A 68 -19.92 18.61 -7.09
CA LYS A 68 -20.99 19.61 -7.20
C LYS A 68 -22.30 19.10 -6.61
N ALA A 69 -22.63 17.82 -6.82
CA ALA A 69 -23.82 17.19 -6.26
C ALA A 69 -23.83 17.23 -4.72
N GLN A 70 -22.69 16.93 -4.07
CA GLN A 70 -22.56 17.02 -2.62
C GLN A 70 -22.76 18.45 -2.12
N ALA A 71 -22.13 19.44 -2.75
CA ALA A 71 -22.27 20.84 -2.38
C ALA A 71 -23.72 21.34 -2.56
N GLN A 72 -24.39 20.96 -3.66
CA GLN A 72 -25.80 21.29 -3.89
C GLN A 72 -26.72 20.64 -2.85
N ALA A 73 -26.52 19.35 -2.56
CA ALA A 73 -27.31 18.63 -1.57
C ALA A 73 -27.15 19.24 -0.18
N LEU A 74 -25.91 19.49 0.25
CA LEU A 74 -25.63 20.13 1.55
C LEU A 74 -26.20 21.55 1.63
N SER A 75 -26.07 22.33 0.56
CA SER A 75 -26.66 23.66 0.48
C SER A 75 -28.19 23.65 0.66
N LYS A 76 -28.89 22.68 0.05
CA LYS A 76 -30.34 22.49 0.24
C LYS A 76 -30.68 22.08 1.67
N VAL A 77 -29.87 21.21 2.27
CA VAL A 77 -30.03 20.78 3.66
C VAL A 77 -29.90 21.98 4.61
N PHE A 78 -28.87 22.81 4.45
CA PHE A 78 -28.67 24.01 5.29
C PHE A 78 -29.73 25.08 5.06
N ALA A 79 -30.25 25.21 3.83
CA ALA A 79 -31.37 26.10 3.57
C ALA A 79 -32.65 25.66 4.33
N SER A 80 -32.86 24.35 4.44
CA SER A 80 -34.02 23.76 5.13
C SER A 80 -33.84 23.70 6.65
N ASN A 81 -32.60 23.55 7.12
CA ASN A 81 -32.25 23.49 8.53
C ASN A 81 -30.92 24.22 8.79
N LYS A 82 -31.03 25.52 9.08
CA LYS A 82 -29.89 26.41 9.31
C LYS A 82 -29.06 26.02 10.54
N GLN A 83 -29.66 25.37 11.53
CA GLN A 83 -28.96 24.97 12.76
C GLN A 83 -27.84 23.97 12.45
N LEU A 84 -27.99 23.11 11.44
CA LEU A 84 -26.96 22.13 11.07
C LEU A 84 -25.64 22.78 10.65
N GLY A 85 -25.70 23.93 9.96
CA GLY A 85 -24.51 24.67 9.56
C GLY A 85 -23.70 25.19 10.75
N THR A 86 -24.35 25.47 11.89
CA THR A 86 -23.67 25.92 13.11
C THR A 86 -22.79 24.85 13.76
N PHE A 87 -22.98 23.57 13.43
CA PHE A 87 -22.12 22.49 13.91
C PHE A 87 -20.82 22.37 13.12
N VAL A 88 -20.74 22.95 11.92
CA VAL A 88 -19.55 22.86 11.07
C VAL A 88 -18.40 23.67 11.67
N LYS A 89 -17.33 22.97 12.02
CA LYS A 89 -16.07 23.58 12.48
C LYS A 89 -14.96 23.44 11.47
N LYS A 90 -14.90 22.30 10.77
CA LYS A 90 -13.90 22.03 9.75
C LYS A 90 -14.56 21.86 8.39
N LEU A 91 -14.13 22.64 7.40
CA LEU A 91 -14.65 22.58 6.04
C LEU A 91 -13.52 22.29 5.05
N ARG A 92 -13.60 21.16 4.34
CA ARG A 92 -12.67 20.76 3.28
C ARG A 92 -13.35 20.81 1.92
N VAL A 93 -12.79 21.59 1.01
CA VAL A 93 -13.34 21.83 -0.33
C VAL A 93 -12.31 21.42 -1.39
N GLU A 94 -12.58 20.30 -2.07
CA GLU A 94 -11.69 19.72 -3.09
C GLU A 94 -12.12 20.11 -4.52
N GLY A 95 -12.46 21.38 -4.77
CA GLY A 95 -12.87 21.87 -6.10
C GLY A 95 -13.69 23.16 -6.08
N GLY A 96 -14.12 23.63 -7.27
CA GLY A 96 -14.94 24.83 -7.42
C GLY A 96 -16.42 24.53 -7.70
N TYR A 97 -17.26 24.48 -6.65
CA TYR A 97 -18.66 24.04 -6.77
C TYR A 97 -19.70 25.16 -6.99
N GLY A 98 -19.28 26.38 -7.31
CA GLY A 98 -20.14 27.51 -7.65
C GLY A 98 -20.97 28.07 -6.49
N LEU A 99 -22.15 28.60 -6.80
CA LEU A 99 -23.05 29.26 -5.85
C LEU A 99 -23.45 28.45 -4.60
N PRO A 100 -23.61 27.11 -4.63
CA PRO A 100 -23.83 26.31 -3.42
C PRO A 100 -22.81 26.59 -2.31
N MET A 101 -21.55 26.87 -2.64
CA MET A 101 -20.52 27.17 -1.64
C MET A 101 -20.79 28.46 -0.85
N GLU A 102 -21.35 29.48 -1.50
CA GLU A 102 -21.73 30.73 -0.84
C GLU A 102 -22.74 30.46 0.28
N LYS A 103 -23.75 29.63 -0.03
CA LYS A 103 -24.81 29.26 0.91
C LYS A 103 -24.27 28.40 2.07
N ILE A 104 -23.37 27.47 1.77
CA ILE A 104 -22.76 26.59 2.79
C ILE A 104 -21.92 27.40 3.77
N ILE A 105 -21.01 28.24 3.28
CA ILE A 105 -20.11 29.04 4.12
C ILE A 105 -20.89 30.04 4.97
N ARG A 106 -21.86 30.75 4.38
CA ARG A 106 -22.71 31.69 5.13
C ARG A 106 -23.58 31.03 6.21
N ALA A 107 -23.95 29.76 6.03
CA ALA A 107 -24.67 28.99 7.03
C ALA A 107 -23.76 28.39 8.12
N SER A 108 -22.45 28.49 7.95
CA SER A 108 -21.43 27.83 8.80
C SER A 108 -20.50 28.86 9.46
N PRO A 109 -21.02 29.72 10.36
CA PRO A 109 -20.23 30.81 10.95
C PRO A 109 -19.10 30.33 11.87
N ASN A 110 -19.14 29.07 12.31
CA ASN A 110 -18.20 28.50 13.29
C ASN A 110 -17.01 27.77 12.65
N ILE A 111 -16.74 27.99 11.36
CA ILE A 111 -15.60 27.37 10.68
C ILE A 111 -14.30 27.91 11.29
N THR A 112 -13.56 27.03 11.97
CA THR A 112 -12.23 27.27 12.53
C THR A 112 -11.14 26.78 11.59
N ASP A 113 -11.38 25.70 10.86
CA ASP A 113 -10.39 25.08 9.97
C ASP A 113 -10.96 25.01 8.55
N ILE A 114 -10.24 25.57 7.58
CA ILE A 114 -10.62 25.49 6.18
C ILE A 114 -9.51 24.84 5.36
N TYR A 115 -9.89 23.83 4.58
CA TYR A 115 -9.04 23.23 3.56
C TYR A 115 -9.56 23.66 2.19
N LEU A 116 -8.69 24.21 1.34
CA LEU A 116 -9.02 24.60 -0.03
C LEU A 116 -8.03 23.96 -1.02
N SER A 117 -8.57 23.25 -2.01
CA SER A 117 -7.81 22.79 -3.17
C SER A 117 -7.69 23.89 -4.22
N MET A 118 -6.46 24.11 -4.69
CA MET A 118 -6.11 24.98 -5.82
C MET A 118 -6.13 24.23 -7.16
N ALA A 119 -6.32 22.90 -7.14
CA ALA A 119 -6.54 22.06 -8.31
C ALA A 119 -7.96 22.27 -8.89
N ILE A 120 -8.24 23.51 -9.30
CA ILE A 120 -9.52 23.97 -9.82
C ILE A 120 -9.43 24.02 -11.33
N HIS A 121 -10.33 23.34 -12.02
CA HIS A 121 -10.34 23.30 -13.47
C HIS A 121 -11.11 24.49 -14.08
N SER A 122 -10.96 24.69 -15.39
CA SER A 122 -11.60 25.79 -16.12
C SER A 122 -13.13 25.68 -16.20
N ASN A 123 -13.67 24.46 -16.10
CA ASN A 123 -15.11 24.18 -16.08
C ASN A 123 -15.73 24.27 -14.67
N ASP A 124 -14.91 24.38 -13.63
CA ASP A 124 -15.38 24.63 -12.27
C ASP A 124 -15.83 26.08 -12.11
N SER A 125 -16.45 26.39 -10.97
CA SER A 125 -16.82 27.76 -10.62
C SER A 125 -16.43 28.08 -9.19
N VAL A 126 -15.61 29.12 -9.01
CA VAL A 126 -15.19 29.60 -7.68
C VAL A 126 -16.06 30.75 -7.18
N SER A 127 -17.08 31.16 -7.93
CA SER A 127 -17.84 32.38 -7.65
C SER A 127 -18.47 32.38 -6.26
N GLY A 128 -18.97 31.23 -5.81
CA GLY A 128 -19.57 31.11 -4.48
C GLY A 128 -18.54 31.24 -3.36
N LEU A 129 -17.37 30.60 -3.51
CA LEU A 129 -16.24 30.78 -2.58
C LEU A 129 -15.83 32.25 -2.51
N CYS A 130 -15.63 32.88 -3.67
CA CYS A 130 -15.16 34.27 -3.71
C CYS A 130 -16.12 35.28 -3.06
N ARG A 131 -17.42 34.95 -2.94
CA ARG A 131 -18.46 35.81 -2.35
C ARG A 131 -18.69 35.60 -0.86
N SER A 132 -18.05 34.60 -0.26
CA SER A 132 -18.32 34.22 1.13
C SER A 132 -17.09 33.99 1.99
N LEU A 133 -15.88 33.87 1.43
CA LEU A 133 -14.67 33.66 2.24
C LEU A 133 -14.41 34.78 3.26
N ASP A 134 -14.88 35.99 2.99
CA ASP A 134 -14.81 37.14 3.89
C ASP A 134 -15.86 37.12 5.02
N THR A 135 -16.83 36.20 4.95
CA THR A 135 -17.85 36.05 6.01
C THR A 135 -17.40 35.14 7.17
N ILE A 136 -16.22 34.54 7.05
CA ILE A 136 -15.61 33.67 8.08
C ILE A 136 -14.24 34.21 8.48
N SER A 137 -13.73 33.75 9.63
CA SER A 137 -12.38 34.05 10.10
C SER A 137 -11.75 32.79 10.70
N PRO A 138 -11.29 31.84 9.86
CA PRO A 138 -10.70 30.59 10.33
C PRO A 138 -9.42 30.86 11.13
N SER A 139 -9.11 29.98 12.09
CA SER A 139 -7.82 29.93 12.76
C SER A 139 -6.80 29.16 11.93
N ARG A 140 -7.23 28.14 11.18
CA ARG A 140 -6.32 27.32 10.37
C ARG A 140 -6.73 27.27 8.90
N LEU A 141 -5.76 27.52 8.03
CA LEU A 141 -5.88 27.34 6.58
C LEU A 141 -4.98 26.19 6.12
N ILE A 142 -5.55 25.21 5.44
CA ILE A 142 -4.80 24.19 4.72
C ILE A 142 -5.00 24.41 3.22
N LEU A 143 -3.91 24.72 2.52
CA LEU A 143 -3.93 24.82 1.08
C LEU A 143 -3.33 23.57 0.47
N TYR A 144 -4.02 23.05 -0.53
CA TYR A 144 -3.54 21.98 -1.37
C TYR A 144 -3.39 22.50 -2.79
N ASP A 145 -2.27 22.16 -3.41
CA ASP A 145 -2.03 22.29 -4.84
C ASP A 145 -1.47 20.96 -5.34
N SER A 146 -1.44 20.73 -6.65
CA SER A 146 -0.83 19.49 -7.12
C SER A 146 0.64 19.44 -6.72
N VAL A 147 1.03 18.30 -6.16
CA VAL A 147 2.41 18.00 -5.77
C VAL A 147 3.31 18.13 -6.99
N TRP A 148 2.84 17.68 -8.15
CA TRP A 148 3.60 17.70 -9.40
C TRP A 148 3.55 19.09 -10.07
N PRO A 149 4.70 19.75 -10.28
CA PRO A 149 4.73 21.11 -10.83
C PRO A 149 3.99 21.28 -12.17
N TRP A 150 4.02 20.25 -13.04
CA TRP A 150 3.35 20.27 -14.35
C TRP A 150 1.82 20.06 -14.28
N GLU A 151 1.27 19.65 -13.14
CA GLU A 151 -0.18 19.51 -12.93
C GLU A 151 -0.81 20.74 -12.28
N ARG A 152 0.01 21.66 -11.75
CA ARG A 152 -0.48 22.89 -11.11
C ARG A 152 -1.24 23.73 -12.13
N LEU A 153 -2.52 23.94 -11.85
CA LEU A 153 -3.42 24.64 -12.77
C LEU A 153 -3.26 26.16 -12.59
N ASP A 154 -3.12 26.85 -13.72
CA ASP A 154 -3.25 28.31 -13.80
C ASP A 154 -4.31 28.70 -14.82
N ASN A 155 -5.54 28.87 -14.35
CA ASN A 155 -6.65 29.35 -15.15
C ASN A 155 -7.36 30.53 -14.45
N GLY A 156 -8.38 31.09 -15.11
CA GLY A 156 -9.12 32.24 -14.57
C GLY A 156 -9.73 31.98 -13.19
N ASN A 157 -10.28 30.78 -12.95
CA ASN A 157 -10.89 30.43 -11.67
C ASN A 157 -9.84 30.33 -10.56
N THR A 158 -8.72 29.65 -10.80
CA THR A 158 -7.64 29.53 -9.81
C THR A 158 -7.06 30.90 -9.44
N ARG A 159 -6.86 31.79 -10.42
CA ARG A 159 -6.39 33.16 -10.18
C ARG A 159 -7.41 34.00 -9.40
N ALA A 160 -8.71 33.88 -9.73
CA ALA A 160 -9.76 34.60 -9.03
C ALA A 160 -9.89 34.14 -7.56
N LEU A 161 -9.80 32.83 -7.31
CA LEU A 161 -9.81 32.30 -5.95
C LEU A 161 -8.57 32.73 -5.17
N ALA A 162 -7.37 32.58 -5.76
CA ALA A 162 -6.12 32.99 -5.13
C ALA A 162 -6.14 34.46 -4.74
N SER A 163 -6.55 35.35 -5.66
CA SER A 163 -6.66 36.77 -5.40
C SER A 163 -7.62 37.07 -4.24
N LYS A 164 -8.83 36.48 -4.22
CA LYS A 164 -9.77 36.69 -3.11
C LYS A 164 -9.22 36.14 -1.79
N LEU A 165 -8.59 34.97 -1.82
CA LEU A 165 -7.99 34.33 -0.66
C LEU A 165 -6.92 35.24 -0.04
N PHE A 166 -6.02 35.79 -0.85
CA PHE A 166 -4.95 36.67 -0.38
C PHE A 166 -5.50 37.94 0.28
N VAL A 167 -6.54 38.55 -0.32
CA VAL A 167 -7.26 39.68 0.29
C VAL A 167 -7.85 39.28 1.65
N CYS A 168 -8.47 38.11 1.76
CA CYS A 168 -9.03 37.63 3.02
C CYS A 168 -7.96 37.41 4.10
N ILE A 169 -6.83 36.77 3.75
CA ILE A 169 -5.69 36.54 4.65
C ILE A 169 -5.14 37.86 5.21
N ALA A 170 -4.88 38.82 4.33
CA ALA A 170 -4.32 40.11 4.73
C ALA A 170 -5.30 40.95 5.57
N SER A 171 -6.55 41.07 5.11
CA SER A 171 -7.47 42.09 5.63
C SER A 171 -8.54 41.56 6.58
N THR A 172 -9.01 40.33 6.41
CA THR A 172 -10.26 39.85 7.03
C THR A 172 -10.04 38.78 8.10
N TRP A 173 -9.15 37.81 7.86
CA TRP A 173 -8.94 36.65 8.73
C TRP A 173 -8.02 36.96 9.89
N LYS A 174 -8.55 37.67 10.89
CA LYS A 174 -7.80 38.12 12.08
C LYS A 174 -7.52 37.01 13.10
N ALA A 175 -8.12 35.84 12.94
CA ALA A 175 -7.88 34.68 13.79
C ALA A 175 -6.86 33.69 13.20
N LEU A 176 -6.41 33.87 11.95
CA LEU A 176 -5.57 32.90 11.25
C LEU A 176 -4.20 32.78 11.90
N ASP A 177 -3.94 31.67 12.59
CA ASP A 177 -2.71 31.40 13.33
C ASP A 177 -1.85 30.27 12.72
N VAL A 178 -2.47 29.33 11.99
CA VAL A 178 -1.79 28.20 11.36
C VAL A 178 -2.09 28.14 9.86
N VAL A 179 -1.05 27.99 9.04
CA VAL A 179 -1.15 27.82 7.58
C VAL A 179 -0.34 26.62 7.12
N HIS A 180 -0.96 25.72 6.34
CA HIS A 180 -0.23 24.69 5.61
C HIS A 180 0.03 25.18 4.19
N ASN A 181 1.31 25.34 3.85
CA ASN A 181 1.78 25.84 2.57
C ASN A 181 2.02 24.68 1.59
N PRO A 182 1.38 24.67 0.41
CA PRO A 182 1.56 23.61 -0.59
C PRO A 182 2.82 23.80 -1.45
N TYR A 183 3.48 24.96 -1.38
CA TYR A 183 4.60 25.31 -2.27
C TYR A 183 5.95 24.94 -1.63
N ALA A 184 6.22 23.65 -1.48
CA ALA A 184 7.54 23.17 -1.04
C ALA A 184 8.51 23.08 -2.23
N GLU A 185 8.06 22.54 -3.37
CA GLU A 185 8.89 22.36 -4.56
C GLU A 185 8.89 23.59 -5.46
N GLU A 186 10.01 23.81 -6.16
CA GLU A 186 10.23 24.91 -7.08
C GLU A 186 9.04 25.09 -8.05
N SER A 187 8.40 26.24 -7.94
CA SER A 187 7.32 26.67 -8.82
C SER A 187 7.92 27.36 -10.04
N ASN A 188 7.52 26.97 -11.25
CA ASN A 188 7.89 27.71 -12.46
C ASN A 188 6.80 28.69 -12.92
N GLY A 189 7.23 29.82 -13.48
CA GLY A 189 6.37 30.78 -14.18
C GLY A 189 5.26 31.39 -13.30
N LYS A 190 4.01 31.21 -13.69
CA LYS A 190 2.87 31.89 -13.05
C LYS A 190 2.51 31.32 -11.67
N VAL A 191 2.86 30.07 -11.39
CA VAL A 191 2.67 29.48 -10.05
C VAL A 191 3.58 30.17 -9.05
N HIS A 192 4.82 30.50 -9.45
CA HIS A 192 5.74 31.27 -8.61
C HIS A 192 5.20 32.65 -8.23
N LEU A 193 4.57 33.36 -9.19
CA LEU A 193 3.92 34.65 -8.90
C LEU A 193 2.76 34.50 -7.89
N ARG A 194 2.02 33.39 -7.96
CA ARG A 194 0.95 33.08 -6.99
C ARG A 194 1.52 32.76 -5.61
N GLU A 195 2.60 31.99 -5.55
CA GLU A 195 3.33 31.68 -4.31
C GLU A 195 3.88 32.96 -3.66
N SER A 196 4.54 33.82 -4.43
CA SER A 196 5.05 35.11 -3.94
C SER A 196 3.94 35.99 -3.38
N ALA A 197 2.83 36.14 -4.11
CA ALA A 197 1.67 36.89 -3.65
C ALA A 197 1.01 36.28 -2.40
N PHE A 198 1.02 34.95 -2.28
CA PHE A 198 0.55 34.25 -1.09
C PHE A 198 1.42 34.58 0.12
N VAL A 199 2.74 34.52 -0.02
CA VAL A 199 3.69 34.85 1.05
C VAL A 199 3.60 36.31 1.45
N SER A 200 3.40 37.23 0.51
CA SER A 200 3.13 38.65 0.81
C SER A 200 1.86 38.82 1.65
N ALA A 201 0.77 38.12 1.30
CA ALA A 201 -0.46 38.17 2.10
C ALA A 201 -0.28 37.60 3.51
N LEU A 202 0.53 36.54 3.66
CA LEU A 202 0.88 35.99 4.98
C LEU A 202 1.68 36.99 5.82
N ALA A 203 2.55 37.80 5.22
CA ALA A 203 3.30 38.83 5.93
C ALA A 203 2.41 39.94 6.51
N GLU A 204 1.28 40.23 5.86
CA GLU A 204 0.28 41.19 6.34
C GLU A 204 -0.64 40.60 7.44
N CYS A 205 -0.65 39.28 7.62
CA CYS A 205 -1.52 38.60 8.57
C CYS A 205 -0.93 38.60 9.98
N SER A 206 -1.30 39.57 10.82
CA SER A 206 -0.73 39.78 12.17
C SER A 206 -0.98 38.65 13.20
N SER A 207 -1.96 37.77 12.94
CA SER A 207 -2.27 36.63 13.80
C SER A 207 -1.43 35.38 13.51
N LEU A 208 -0.74 35.32 12.36
CA LEU A 208 -0.03 34.12 11.92
C LEU A 208 1.08 33.70 12.92
N ARG A 209 1.14 32.43 13.30
CA ARG A 209 2.15 31.91 14.24
C ARG A 209 2.94 30.75 13.67
N VAL A 210 2.29 29.88 12.89
CA VAL A 210 2.89 28.65 12.37
C VAL A 210 2.63 28.52 10.88
N VAL A 211 3.70 28.25 10.12
CA VAL A 211 3.60 27.79 8.73
C VAL A 211 4.10 26.35 8.66
N TYR A 212 3.33 25.47 8.03
CA TYR A 212 3.64 24.05 7.86
C TYR A 212 3.94 23.73 6.41
N TYR A 213 4.99 22.96 6.15
CA TYR A 213 5.35 22.40 4.85
C TYR A 213 5.26 20.87 4.91
N SER A 214 4.58 20.26 3.93
CA SER A 214 4.40 18.80 3.83
C SER A 214 5.65 18.05 3.35
N SER A 215 6.64 18.77 2.82
CA SER A 215 7.94 18.27 2.40
C SER A 215 8.99 19.37 2.59
N CYS A 216 10.26 19.00 2.42
CA CYS A 216 11.34 19.96 2.53
C CYS A 216 11.26 20.99 1.40
N PRO A 217 11.12 22.30 1.69
CA PRO A 217 11.10 23.30 0.64
C PRO A 217 12.47 23.40 -0.05
N ASP A 218 12.47 23.88 -1.30
CA ASP A 218 13.72 24.17 -2.00
C ASP A 218 14.57 25.16 -1.20
N SER A 219 15.86 24.85 -1.05
CA SER A 219 16.84 25.70 -0.39
C SER A 219 16.95 27.10 -1.00
N GLU A 220 16.65 27.25 -2.30
CA GLU A 220 16.71 28.54 -3.00
C GLU A 220 15.39 29.32 -2.95
N SER A 221 14.36 28.81 -2.26
CA SER A 221 13.05 29.45 -2.22
C SER A 221 13.07 30.81 -1.50
N GLU A 222 12.83 31.89 -2.25
CA GLU A 222 12.64 33.26 -1.74
C GLU A 222 11.49 33.34 -0.69
N SER A 223 10.56 32.37 -0.72
CA SER A 223 9.42 32.29 0.20
C SER A 223 9.88 32.19 1.66
N LEU A 224 10.91 31.38 1.95
CA LEU A 224 11.41 31.18 3.30
C LEU A 224 12.08 32.43 3.84
N GLY A 225 12.88 33.10 3.00
CA GLY A 225 13.49 34.39 3.32
C GLY A 225 12.43 35.40 3.73
N SER A 226 11.36 35.52 2.93
CA SER A 226 10.24 36.43 3.19
C SER A 226 9.46 36.06 4.46
N LEU A 227 9.15 34.77 4.67
CA LEU A 227 8.49 34.30 5.89
C LEU A 227 9.35 34.58 7.14
N SER A 228 10.67 34.47 7.03
CA SER A 228 11.61 34.79 8.09
C SER A 228 11.69 36.28 8.43
N GLN A 229 11.03 37.17 7.70
CA GLN A 229 10.90 38.59 8.06
C GLN A 229 9.61 38.90 8.82
N ILE A 230 8.66 37.98 8.88
CA ILE A 230 7.37 38.17 9.57
C ILE A 230 7.61 38.14 11.09
N PRO A 231 7.50 39.27 11.82
CA PRO A 231 8.02 39.40 13.18
C PRO A 231 7.32 38.50 14.19
N HIS A 232 6.03 38.24 13.99
CA HIS A 232 5.17 37.45 14.86
C HIS A 232 5.12 35.96 14.50
N LEU A 233 5.73 35.55 13.38
CA LEU A 233 5.86 34.14 13.01
C LEU A 233 6.79 33.44 13.99
N GLN A 234 6.31 32.36 14.62
CA GLN A 234 7.04 31.66 15.67
C GLN A 234 7.76 30.41 15.13
N LYS A 235 7.11 29.68 14.22
CA LYS A 235 7.59 28.38 13.75
C LYS A 235 7.33 28.18 12.26
N ILE A 236 8.29 27.56 11.58
CA ILE A 236 8.13 26.94 10.27
C ILE A 236 8.35 25.45 10.47
N GLN A 237 7.27 24.67 10.41
CA GLN A 237 7.34 23.23 10.58
C GLN A 237 7.53 22.57 9.21
N VAL A 238 8.59 21.77 9.08
CA VAL A 238 8.90 21.05 7.85
C VAL A 238 8.78 19.57 8.12
N GLN A 239 7.88 18.90 7.40
CA GLN A 239 7.72 17.46 7.50
C GLN A 239 8.88 16.75 6.76
N VAL A 240 9.56 15.84 7.45
CA VAL A 240 10.67 15.05 6.89
C VAL A 240 10.29 13.57 6.93
N ALA A 241 10.54 12.85 5.83
CA ALA A 241 10.44 11.40 5.84
C ALA A 241 11.65 10.79 6.59
N SER A 242 11.43 9.80 7.46
CA SER A 242 12.47 9.23 8.34
C SER A 242 13.67 8.61 7.63
N GLU A 243 13.57 8.38 6.32
CA GLU A 243 14.62 7.76 5.50
C GLU A 243 15.23 8.75 4.49
N ASP A 244 14.81 10.02 4.49
CA ASP A 244 15.23 11.00 3.48
C ASP A 244 16.39 11.87 4.00
N ASP A 245 17.47 11.91 3.22
CA ASP A 245 18.60 12.81 3.44
C ASP A 245 18.22 14.29 3.25
N SER A 246 16.99 14.59 2.81
CA SER A 246 16.47 15.93 2.61
C SER A 246 16.65 16.84 3.83
N GLU A 247 16.50 16.33 5.07
CA GLU A 247 16.75 17.13 6.27
C GLU A 247 18.21 17.56 6.37
N VAL A 248 19.15 16.63 6.14
CA VAL A 248 20.58 16.91 6.21
C VAL A 248 20.97 17.92 5.15
N VAL A 249 20.44 17.75 3.93
CA VAL A 249 20.66 18.67 2.81
C VAL A 249 20.12 20.05 3.17
N PHE A 250 18.87 20.17 3.59
CA PHE A 250 18.25 21.45 3.91
C PHE A 250 18.90 22.16 5.10
N ARG A 251 19.31 21.42 6.15
CA ARG A 251 20.07 21.99 7.27
C ARG A 251 21.38 22.64 6.83
N ARG A 252 22.05 22.13 5.79
CA ARG A 252 23.30 22.73 5.27
C ARG A 252 23.08 24.09 4.62
N TYR A 253 21.87 24.38 4.15
CA TYR A 253 21.51 25.67 3.55
C TYR A 253 21.01 26.70 4.56
N LEU A 254 20.60 26.26 5.75
CA LEU A 254 20.23 27.16 6.82
C LEU A 254 21.49 27.76 7.44
N ASP A 255 21.69 29.07 7.23
CA ASP A 255 22.64 29.84 8.04
C ASP A 255 22.20 29.77 9.51
N GLU A 256 22.97 29.05 10.34
CA GLU A 256 22.67 28.80 11.75
C GLU A 256 22.44 30.09 12.56
N THR A 257 23.01 31.21 12.11
CA THR A 257 22.86 32.51 12.78
C THR A 257 21.58 33.24 12.38
N SER A 258 20.99 32.87 11.24
CA SER A 258 19.79 33.51 10.69
C SER A 258 18.56 33.29 11.59
N ARG A 259 17.60 34.21 11.52
CA ARG A 259 16.28 34.02 12.16
C ARG A 259 15.57 32.78 11.61
N LEU A 260 15.74 32.51 10.31
CA LEU A 260 15.13 31.36 9.64
C LEU A 260 15.54 30.04 10.33
N ALA A 261 16.83 29.82 10.57
CA ALA A 261 17.33 28.61 11.23
C ALA A 261 16.74 28.41 12.65
N LYS A 262 16.41 29.50 13.35
CA LYS A 262 15.84 29.44 14.71
C LYS A 262 14.35 29.08 14.74
N ILE A 263 13.62 29.43 13.70
CA ILE A 263 12.17 29.20 13.64
C ILE A 263 11.81 27.93 12.86
N VAL A 264 12.71 27.39 12.03
CA VAL A 264 12.50 26.11 11.34
C VAL A 264 12.58 24.95 12.33
N GLN A 265 11.58 24.08 12.30
CA GLN A 265 11.49 22.86 13.09
C GLN A 265 11.18 21.68 12.17
N PHE A 266 12.06 20.68 12.14
CA PHE A 266 11.79 19.44 11.45
C PHE A 266 10.88 18.57 12.29
N VAL A 267 9.76 18.16 11.71
CA VAL A 267 8.76 17.32 12.36
C VAL A 267 8.75 15.98 11.65
N VAL A 268 9.11 14.93 12.37
CA VAL A 268 8.85 13.57 11.92
C VAL A 268 7.35 13.34 12.08
N PRO A 269 6.61 12.96 11.03
CA PRO A 269 5.17 12.83 11.11
C PRO A 269 4.78 11.86 12.22
N HIS A 270 3.80 12.27 13.05
CA HIS A 270 3.44 11.58 14.30
C HIS A 270 3.08 10.12 14.13
N TRP A 271 2.67 9.64 12.94
CA TRP A 271 2.45 8.21 12.71
C TRP A 271 3.72 7.37 12.88
N ALA A 272 4.92 7.93 12.71
CA ALA A 272 6.18 7.26 12.98
C ALA A 272 6.54 7.23 14.48
N SER A 273 6.03 8.20 15.25
CA SER A 273 6.28 8.36 16.68
C SER A 273 5.11 7.94 17.56
N ALA A 274 3.98 7.52 17.00
CA ALA A 274 2.84 6.93 17.70
C ALA A 274 3.17 5.50 18.19
N VAL A 275 4.31 5.35 18.87
CA VAL A 275 4.27 4.63 20.14
C VAL A 275 3.19 5.36 20.91
N ILE A 276 2.05 4.70 21.09
CA ILE A 276 0.95 5.17 21.92
C ILE A 276 1.61 5.78 23.16
N GLU A 277 1.65 7.12 23.27
CA GLU A 277 1.87 7.75 24.56
C GLU A 277 0.72 7.20 25.38
N ALA A 278 1.05 6.19 26.19
CA ALA A 278 0.08 5.46 26.97
C ALA A 278 -0.74 6.54 27.66
N THR A 279 -2.02 6.61 27.27
CA THR A 279 -3.04 7.41 27.95
C THR A 279 -2.71 7.37 29.42
N SER A 280 -2.49 8.55 30.02
CA SER A 280 -1.93 8.79 31.35
C SER A 280 -2.03 7.55 32.25
N PRO A 281 -0.92 7.04 32.80
CA PRO A 281 -0.89 5.73 33.44
C PRO A 281 -2.09 5.63 34.38
N LEU A 282 -3.02 4.72 34.04
CA LEU A 282 -4.01 4.23 34.99
C LEU A 282 -3.25 4.02 36.29
N ALA A 283 -3.65 4.74 37.35
CA ALA A 283 -2.98 4.70 38.64
C ALA A 283 -2.63 3.25 38.97
N LEU A 284 -1.33 2.94 38.95
CA LEU A 284 -0.86 1.57 39.13
C LEU A 284 -1.38 1.11 40.49
N PRO A 285 -2.15 0.00 40.56
CA PRO A 285 -2.53 -0.58 41.83
C PRO A 285 -1.25 -0.96 42.60
N GLU A 286 -1.35 -0.95 43.93
CA GLU A 286 -0.27 -1.11 44.92
C GLU A 286 0.92 -1.97 44.46
N THR A 287 2.13 -1.44 44.68
CA THR A 287 3.43 -1.88 44.16
C THR A 287 3.90 -3.28 44.57
N ASP A 288 3.10 -4.02 45.33
CA ASP A 288 3.49 -5.32 45.90
C ASP A 288 2.94 -6.51 45.10
N TYR A 289 2.10 -6.28 44.10
CA TYR A 289 1.62 -7.35 43.25
C TYR A 289 2.72 -7.81 42.28
N ILE A 290 3.28 -9.00 42.52
CA ILE A 290 4.16 -9.69 41.59
C ILE A 290 3.31 -10.65 40.73
N PRO A 291 3.11 -10.37 39.43
CA PRO A 291 2.30 -11.24 38.57
C PRO A 291 2.83 -12.68 38.59
N MET A 292 1.92 -13.62 38.87
CA MET A 292 2.18 -15.06 38.88
C MET A 292 3.19 -15.55 39.93
N GLU A 293 3.39 -14.86 41.05
CA GLU A 293 4.32 -15.30 42.11
C GLU A 293 4.05 -16.73 42.60
N THR A 294 2.78 -17.13 42.72
CA THR A 294 2.37 -18.46 43.18
C THR A 294 2.47 -19.55 42.11
N ALA A 295 2.74 -19.21 40.85
CA ALA A 295 2.85 -20.18 39.77
C ALA A 295 4.27 -20.78 39.71
N SER A 296 4.35 -22.08 39.38
CA SER A 296 5.64 -22.75 39.18
C SER A 296 6.44 -22.10 38.04
N ALA A 297 7.77 -22.23 38.08
CA ALA A 297 8.64 -21.66 37.03
C ALA A 297 8.27 -22.15 35.62
N VAL A 298 7.86 -23.41 35.48
CA VAL A 298 7.44 -24.00 34.21
C VAL A 298 6.16 -23.35 33.68
N ILE A 299 5.16 -23.16 34.54
CA ILE A 299 3.89 -22.52 34.17
C ILE A 299 4.14 -21.05 33.81
N ARG A 300 4.95 -20.33 34.60
CA ARG A 300 5.35 -18.95 34.30
C ARG A 300 6.06 -18.85 32.95
N ASP A 301 6.99 -19.75 32.67
CA ASP A 301 7.70 -19.80 31.39
C ASP A 301 6.74 -20.03 30.22
N GLN A 302 5.80 -20.98 30.33
CA GLN A 302 4.81 -21.23 29.30
C GLN A 302 3.93 -20.02 29.03
N ILE A 303 3.43 -19.37 30.10
CA ILE A 303 2.60 -18.17 29.98
C ILE A 303 3.40 -17.02 29.35
N TRP A 304 4.61 -16.75 29.85
CA TRP A 304 5.45 -15.70 29.31
C TRP A 304 5.90 -15.97 27.88
N THR A 305 6.22 -17.21 27.51
CA THR A 305 6.49 -17.58 26.12
C THR A 305 5.29 -17.31 25.23
N GLN A 306 4.06 -17.61 25.68
CA GLN A 306 2.86 -17.31 24.91
C GLN A 306 2.65 -15.80 24.75
N ILE A 307 2.77 -15.03 25.85
CA ILE A 307 2.66 -13.56 25.82
C ILE A 307 3.72 -12.96 24.89
N LEU A 308 4.98 -13.35 25.05
CA LEU A 308 6.08 -12.90 24.19
C LEU A 308 5.84 -13.34 22.75
N SER A 309 5.30 -14.54 22.51
CA SER A 309 5.01 -14.99 21.15
C SER A 309 3.99 -14.09 20.47
N LEU A 310 2.97 -13.60 21.20
CA LEU A 310 1.97 -12.66 20.70
C LEU A 310 2.54 -11.26 20.53
N ALA A 311 3.29 -10.76 21.52
CA ALA A 311 3.89 -9.43 21.49
C ALA A 311 5.00 -9.29 20.43
N MET A 312 5.69 -10.39 20.14
CA MET A 312 6.69 -10.48 19.08
C MET A 312 6.11 -11.05 17.79
N TRP A 313 4.84 -11.48 17.77
CA TRP A 313 4.21 -12.09 16.60
C TRP A 313 4.12 -11.07 15.49
N ASN A 314 4.34 -11.52 14.26
CA ASN A 314 3.88 -10.77 13.11
C ASN A 314 2.94 -11.65 12.30
N ASP A 315 1.93 -11.04 11.69
CA ASP A 315 0.92 -11.73 10.88
C ASP A 315 1.51 -12.57 9.73
N TRP A 316 2.79 -12.38 9.39
CA TRP A 316 3.50 -13.12 8.34
C TRP A 316 4.37 -14.28 8.86
N CYS A 317 4.42 -14.54 10.17
CA CYS A 317 5.16 -15.68 10.73
C CYS A 317 4.65 -17.04 10.18
N ASP A 318 3.36 -17.14 9.84
CA ASP A 318 2.72 -18.38 9.38
C ASP A 318 2.10 -18.35 7.98
N ARG A 319 2.23 -17.23 7.26
CA ARG A 319 1.80 -17.13 5.86
C ARG A 319 2.95 -16.70 4.96
N ASP A 320 2.73 -16.75 3.65
CA ASP A 320 3.72 -16.28 2.69
C ASP A 320 3.90 -14.76 2.79
N PHE A 321 5.15 -14.31 2.75
CA PHE A 321 5.52 -12.90 2.85
C PHE A 321 5.19 -12.15 1.55
N SER A 322 4.36 -11.11 1.64
CA SER A 322 3.95 -10.29 0.50
C SER A 322 4.78 -9.00 0.35
N VAL A 323 4.64 -8.31 -0.78
CA VAL A 323 5.28 -7.00 -1.01
C VAL A 323 4.74 -5.95 -0.03
N ALA A 324 3.45 -6.00 0.31
CA ALA A 324 2.87 -5.11 1.32
C ALA A 324 3.50 -5.32 2.71
N ASP A 325 3.79 -6.58 3.06
CA ASP A 325 4.47 -6.90 4.33
C ASP A 325 5.88 -6.31 4.38
N ASN A 326 6.55 -6.12 3.24
CA ASN A 326 7.85 -5.44 3.18
C ASN A 326 7.72 -3.95 3.55
N MET A 327 6.75 -3.25 2.94
CA MET A 327 6.51 -1.84 3.24
C MET A 327 6.10 -1.64 4.69
N LEU A 328 5.21 -2.50 5.19
CA LEU A 328 4.84 -2.52 6.61
C LEU A 328 6.04 -2.81 7.50
N TYR A 329 6.87 -3.79 7.16
CA TYR A 329 8.04 -4.14 7.97
C TYR A 329 9.05 -2.98 8.03
N ARG A 330 9.33 -2.32 6.89
CA ARG A 330 10.19 -1.12 6.85
C ARG A 330 9.65 0.02 7.70
N GLY A 331 8.34 0.28 7.61
CA GLY A 331 7.69 1.31 8.42
C GLY A 331 7.48 0.93 9.88
N SER A 332 7.51 -0.37 10.21
CA SER A 332 7.20 -0.85 11.55
C SER A 332 8.43 -0.93 12.46
N GLN A 333 8.28 -0.51 13.70
CA GLN A 333 9.29 -0.66 14.74
C GLN A 333 9.42 -2.10 15.29
N ILE A 334 8.96 -3.12 14.54
CA ILE A 334 8.90 -4.53 14.99
C ILE A 334 10.26 -5.01 15.52
N GLY A 335 11.35 -4.69 14.81
CA GLY A 335 12.70 -5.04 15.25
C GLY A 335 13.04 -4.43 16.61
N THR A 336 12.72 -3.14 16.78
CA THR A 336 12.94 -2.39 18.01
C THR A 336 12.11 -2.94 19.17
N THR A 337 10.82 -3.23 18.95
CA THR A 337 9.95 -3.83 19.98
C THR A 337 10.48 -5.18 20.44
N ARG A 338 10.84 -6.06 19.49
CA ARG A 338 11.41 -7.37 19.81
C ARG A 338 12.71 -7.25 20.60
N GLN A 339 13.60 -6.34 20.20
CA GLN A 339 14.85 -6.09 20.89
C GLN A 339 14.60 -5.53 22.30
N GLY A 340 13.69 -4.56 22.44
CA GLY A 340 13.30 -3.98 23.72
C GLY A 340 12.81 -5.03 24.70
N LEU A 341 11.91 -5.93 24.25
CA LEU A 341 11.41 -7.05 25.06
C LEU A 341 12.53 -7.95 25.57
N LEU A 342 13.53 -8.28 24.74
CA LEU A 342 14.66 -9.10 25.15
C LEU A 342 15.56 -8.44 26.20
N THR A 343 15.57 -7.10 26.25
CA THR A 343 16.37 -6.32 27.21
C THR A 343 15.68 -6.10 28.56
N VAL A 344 14.39 -6.47 28.70
CA VAL A 344 13.63 -6.28 29.96
C VAL A 344 14.22 -7.09 31.12
N SER A 345 14.53 -8.37 30.91
CA SER A 345 15.08 -9.25 31.96
C SER A 345 15.78 -10.47 31.38
N ARG A 346 16.58 -11.18 32.19
CA ARG A 346 17.19 -12.47 31.80
C ARG A 346 16.15 -13.54 31.44
N GLY A 347 14.98 -13.52 32.11
CA GLY A 347 13.87 -14.41 31.81
C GLY A 347 13.30 -14.15 30.42
N PHE A 348 13.04 -12.87 30.11
CA PHE A 348 12.56 -12.45 28.79
C PHE A 348 13.58 -12.74 27.71
N TYR A 349 14.88 -12.53 27.97
CA TYR A 349 15.93 -12.91 27.04
C TYR A 349 15.90 -14.42 26.75
N ARG A 350 15.89 -15.28 27.78
CA ARG A 350 15.88 -16.74 27.62
C ARG A 350 14.65 -17.25 26.85
N LEU A 351 13.46 -16.70 27.14
CA LEU A 351 12.20 -17.14 26.54
C LEU A 351 11.96 -16.51 25.16
N GLY A 352 12.38 -15.26 24.97
CA GLY A 352 12.19 -14.51 23.74
C GLY A 352 13.24 -14.79 22.67
N LEU A 353 14.46 -15.19 23.03
CA LEU A 353 15.54 -15.43 22.05
C LEU A 353 15.15 -16.50 20.99
N PRO A 354 14.57 -17.66 21.36
CA PRO A 354 14.05 -18.60 20.36
C PRO A 354 12.97 -18.00 19.45
N LEU A 355 12.12 -17.11 19.97
CA LEU A 355 11.05 -16.44 19.21
C LEU A 355 11.63 -15.43 18.22
N MET A 356 12.67 -14.68 18.63
CA MET A 356 13.38 -13.74 17.75
C MET A 356 14.04 -14.47 16.58
N TYR A 357 14.70 -15.60 16.84
CA TYR A 357 15.38 -16.39 15.81
C TYR A 357 14.44 -17.25 14.98
N ALA A 358 13.18 -17.41 15.36
CA ALA A 358 12.23 -18.21 14.60
C ALA A 358 11.85 -17.59 13.25
N TYR A 359 11.87 -16.25 13.16
CA TYR A 359 11.41 -15.49 11.98
C TYR A 359 12.31 -14.30 11.62
N PRO A 360 13.61 -14.50 11.34
CA PRO A 360 14.52 -13.44 10.92
C PRO A 360 14.10 -12.77 9.60
N VAL A 361 14.16 -11.42 9.59
CA VAL A 361 14.08 -10.58 8.38
C VAL A 361 15.44 -9.95 8.16
N LEU A 362 16.08 -10.32 7.06
CA LEU A 362 17.42 -9.84 6.74
C LEU A 362 17.32 -8.79 5.65
N LEU A 363 17.36 -7.52 6.08
CA LEU A 363 17.34 -6.35 5.20
C LEU A 363 18.76 -5.89 4.90
N GLY A 364 19.21 -6.07 3.67
CA GLY A 364 20.55 -5.71 3.22
C GLY A 364 21.60 -6.79 3.50
N GLU A 365 22.73 -6.64 2.82
CA GLU A 365 23.84 -7.59 2.89
C GLU A 365 24.51 -7.63 4.27
N ASP A 366 24.74 -6.48 4.90
CA ASP A 366 25.43 -6.43 6.19
C ASP A 366 24.70 -7.22 7.27
N ARG A 367 23.36 -7.12 7.30
CA ARG A 367 22.52 -7.89 8.22
C ARG A 367 22.55 -9.38 7.91
N LEU A 368 22.59 -9.77 6.63
CA LEU A 368 22.78 -11.16 6.23
C LEU A 368 24.12 -11.72 6.74
N ARG A 369 25.21 -11.00 6.52
CA ARG A 369 26.56 -11.40 6.93
C ARG A 369 26.70 -11.48 8.44
N ALA A 370 26.21 -10.46 9.16
CA ALA A 370 26.20 -10.43 10.61
C ALA A 370 25.39 -11.59 11.20
N PHE A 371 24.22 -11.88 10.63
CA PHE A 371 23.39 -13.01 11.06
C PHE A 371 24.08 -14.36 10.80
N ALA A 372 24.69 -14.54 9.63
CA ALA A 372 25.45 -15.75 9.32
C ALA A 372 26.65 -15.93 10.26
N ALA A 373 27.40 -14.86 10.56
CA ALA A 373 28.49 -14.89 11.53
C ALA A 373 28.00 -15.27 12.93
N GLN A 374 26.84 -14.74 13.34
CA GLN A 374 26.23 -15.06 14.63
C GLN A 374 25.83 -16.53 14.74
N LEU A 375 25.29 -17.13 13.66
CA LEU A 375 24.98 -18.56 13.61
C LEU A 375 26.24 -19.43 13.61
N ALA A 376 27.31 -18.99 12.93
CA ALA A 376 28.59 -19.69 12.96
C ALA A 376 29.20 -19.70 14.37
N GLN A 377 29.07 -18.59 15.12
CA GLN A 377 29.54 -18.49 16.50
C GLN A 377 28.62 -19.25 17.48
N ASN A 378 27.32 -19.31 17.21
CA ASN A 378 26.33 -19.94 18.07
C ASN A 378 25.40 -20.90 17.29
N PRO A 379 25.91 -22.06 16.84
CA PRO A 379 25.14 -23.01 16.01
C PRO A 379 23.78 -23.44 16.58
N PRO A 380 23.60 -23.61 17.92
CA PRO A 380 22.30 -23.95 18.49
C PRO A 380 21.18 -22.94 18.20
N LEU A 381 21.51 -21.69 17.84
CA LEU A 381 20.49 -20.70 17.46
C LEU A 381 19.80 -21.07 16.14
N GLY A 382 20.51 -21.75 15.23
CA GLY A 382 19.97 -22.15 13.93
C GLY A 382 18.78 -23.12 14.04
N ARG A 383 18.73 -23.95 15.10
CA ARG A 383 17.61 -24.88 15.34
C ARG A 383 16.28 -24.17 15.61
N HIS A 384 16.32 -22.89 16.00
CA HIS A 384 15.13 -22.10 16.27
C HIS A 384 14.54 -21.51 14.99
N ILE A 385 15.33 -21.40 13.91
CA ILE A 385 14.88 -20.81 12.63
C ILE A 385 13.82 -21.69 11.99
N ARG A 386 12.63 -21.10 11.80
CA ARG A 386 11.46 -21.75 11.17
C ARG A 386 11.12 -21.10 9.84
N SER A 387 11.25 -19.80 9.71
CA SER A 387 11.05 -19.05 8.48
C SER A 387 12.13 -17.99 8.36
N ILE A 388 12.61 -17.73 7.15
CA ILE A 388 13.57 -16.66 6.90
C ILE A 388 13.16 -15.85 5.69
N PHE A 389 13.23 -14.52 5.82
CA PHE A 389 12.99 -13.58 4.73
C PHE A 389 14.25 -12.80 4.38
N PHE A 390 14.59 -12.77 3.10
CA PHE A 390 15.73 -12.05 2.56
C PHE A 390 15.29 -10.87 1.71
N HIS A 391 15.74 -9.67 2.08
CA HIS A 391 15.65 -8.47 1.27
C HIS A 391 17.05 -7.90 1.07
N VAL A 392 17.83 -8.57 0.24
CA VAL A 392 19.20 -8.14 -0.06
C VAL A 392 19.20 -7.50 -1.45
N SER A 393 19.25 -6.18 -1.48
CA SER A 393 19.64 -5.47 -2.70
C SER A 393 21.15 -5.60 -2.81
N PHE A 394 21.66 -6.13 -3.92
CA PHE A 394 23.09 -6.22 -4.17
C PHE A 394 23.43 -5.57 -5.50
N THR A 395 24.56 -4.87 -5.55
CA THR A 395 25.12 -4.33 -6.79
C THR A 395 25.98 -5.39 -7.47
N TYR A 396 26.17 -5.25 -8.78
CA TYR A 396 26.89 -6.22 -9.60
C TYR A 396 28.38 -6.28 -9.22
N GLY A 397 28.76 -7.29 -8.42
CA GLY A 397 30.14 -7.64 -8.12
C GLY A 397 30.29 -9.13 -7.86
N ALA A 398 31.18 -9.81 -8.58
CA ALA A 398 31.39 -11.26 -8.43
C ALA A 398 31.85 -11.66 -7.02
N ASP A 399 32.66 -10.82 -6.37
CA ASP A 399 33.12 -11.06 -5.00
C ASP A 399 31.98 -10.96 -3.98
N LEU A 400 31.06 -10.02 -4.20
CA LEU A 400 29.87 -9.85 -3.37
C LEU A 400 28.98 -11.10 -3.41
N LEU A 401 28.75 -11.63 -4.61
CA LEU A 401 27.98 -12.86 -4.81
C LEU A 401 28.59 -14.03 -4.03
N ARG A 402 29.92 -14.17 -4.04
CA ARG A 402 30.62 -15.22 -3.28
C ARG A 402 30.45 -15.05 -1.77
N LEU A 403 30.51 -13.82 -1.26
CA LEU A 403 30.31 -13.54 0.17
C LEU A 403 28.86 -13.78 0.62
N LEU A 404 27.88 -13.35 -0.18
CA LEU A 404 26.46 -13.61 0.03
C LEU A 404 26.19 -15.12 0.04
N GLU A 405 26.76 -15.84 -0.92
CA GLU A 405 26.61 -17.29 -1.04
C GLU A 405 27.18 -18.02 0.18
N LYS A 406 28.37 -17.63 0.65
CA LYS A 406 28.96 -18.19 1.87
C LYS A 406 28.05 -17.97 3.07
N SER A 407 27.46 -16.78 3.19
CA SER A 407 26.54 -16.44 4.28
C SER A 407 25.25 -17.27 4.22
N LEU A 408 24.67 -17.42 3.02
CA LEU A 408 23.48 -18.22 2.79
C LEU A 408 23.73 -19.71 3.07
N THR A 409 24.88 -20.23 2.65
CA THR A 409 25.32 -21.60 2.95
C THR A 409 25.31 -21.85 4.44
N THR A 410 25.96 -20.97 5.22
CA THR A 410 26.02 -21.08 6.69
C THR A 410 24.62 -21.13 7.28
N ILE A 411 23.76 -20.17 6.91
CA ILE A 411 22.37 -20.09 7.41
C ILE A 411 21.60 -21.38 7.11
N VAL A 412 21.64 -21.85 5.87
CA VAL A 412 20.95 -23.08 5.44
C VAL A 412 21.43 -24.29 6.24
N THR A 413 22.74 -24.47 6.36
CA THR A 413 23.31 -25.62 7.10
C THR A 413 23.02 -25.60 8.60
N SER A 414 22.80 -24.42 9.19
CA SER A 414 22.42 -24.30 10.60
C SER A 414 20.92 -24.47 10.86
N SER A 415 20.06 -24.45 9.82
CA SER A 415 18.61 -24.33 9.96
C SER A 415 17.83 -25.64 9.74
N GLN A 416 18.04 -26.65 10.59
CA GLN A 416 17.42 -27.99 10.46
C GLN A 416 15.87 -27.97 10.49
N ASN A 417 15.28 -27.00 11.20
CA ASN A 417 13.83 -26.87 11.36
C ASN A 417 13.20 -25.85 10.38
N LEU A 418 13.93 -25.47 9.33
CA LEU A 418 13.48 -24.48 8.36
C LEU A 418 12.26 -24.98 7.60
N LYS A 419 11.12 -24.33 7.85
CA LYS A 419 9.85 -24.57 7.16
C LYS A 419 9.67 -23.67 5.95
N ARG A 420 10.23 -22.47 5.95
CA ARG A 420 9.97 -21.49 4.89
C ARG A 420 11.21 -20.69 4.55
N ILE A 421 11.47 -20.51 3.27
CA ILE A 421 12.49 -19.60 2.76
C ILE A 421 11.86 -18.64 1.74
N HIS A 422 12.06 -17.35 1.98
CA HIS A 422 11.48 -16.28 1.17
C HIS A 422 12.55 -15.27 0.77
N GLY A 423 12.55 -14.86 -0.50
CA GLY A 423 13.27 -13.68 -0.97
C GLY A 423 12.32 -12.59 -1.46
N HIS A 424 12.83 -11.37 -1.56
CA HIS A 424 12.08 -10.22 -2.03
C HIS A 424 11.59 -10.40 -3.48
N ARG A 425 10.28 -10.24 -3.70
CA ARG A 425 9.63 -10.22 -5.02
C ARG A 425 9.57 -8.79 -5.55
N GLY A 426 10.67 -8.33 -6.14
CA GLY A 426 10.72 -7.06 -6.86
C GLY A 426 10.78 -7.29 -8.37
N ASN A 427 10.05 -6.49 -9.15
CA ASN A 427 10.04 -6.58 -10.62
C ASN A 427 11.41 -6.27 -11.26
N TYR A 428 12.27 -5.56 -10.54
CA TYR A 428 13.58 -5.10 -11.00
C TYR A 428 14.72 -5.45 -10.04
N VAL A 429 14.41 -5.98 -8.86
CA VAL A 429 15.43 -6.26 -7.84
C VAL A 429 16.01 -7.65 -8.07
N HIS A 430 17.34 -7.76 -7.95
CA HIS A 430 18.02 -9.02 -8.07
C HIS A 430 17.56 -10.00 -6.99
N TRP A 431 17.19 -11.20 -7.43
CA TRP A 431 16.79 -12.29 -6.55
C TRP A 431 18.00 -12.78 -5.77
N LEU A 432 17.77 -13.28 -4.55
CA LEU A 432 18.87 -13.83 -3.77
C LEU A 432 19.49 -15.00 -4.54
N PRO A 433 20.76 -14.91 -4.95
CA PRO A 433 21.45 -16.00 -5.60
C PRO A 433 21.67 -17.11 -4.58
N MET A 434 21.42 -18.35 -4.99
CA MET A 434 21.75 -19.55 -4.24
C MET A 434 22.48 -20.49 -5.20
N THR A 435 23.72 -20.87 -4.91
CA THR A 435 24.37 -21.88 -5.76
C THR A 435 23.67 -23.22 -5.64
N TRP A 436 23.86 -24.05 -6.66
CA TRP A 436 23.37 -25.42 -6.65
C TRP A 436 23.84 -26.22 -5.42
N ASP A 437 25.11 -26.06 -5.00
CA ASP A 437 25.64 -26.80 -3.85
C ASP A 437 24.95 -26.39 -2.54
N THR A 438 24.57 -25.12 -2.38
CA THR A 438 23.77 -24.67 -1.25
C THR A 438 22.34 -25.17 -1.31
N PHE A 439 21.76 -25.27 -2.51
CA PHE A 439 20.44 -25.89 -2.67
C PHE A 439 20.46 -27.39 -2.32
N VAL A 440 21.53 -28.11 -2.66
CA VAL A 440 21.74 -29.50 -2.22
C VAL A 440 21.82 -29.58 -0.70
N LYS A 441 22.62 -28.72 -0.06
CA LYS A 441 22.72 -28.65 1.42
C LYS A 441 21.37 -28.33 2.08
N LEU A 442 20.56 -27.47 1.47
CA LEU A 442 19.19 -27.21 1.94
C LEU A 442 18.35 -28.48 1.88
N SER A 443 18.47 -29.24 0.78
CA SER A 443 17.75 -30.50 0.63
C SER A 443 18.17 -31.57 1.65
N GLU A 444 19.42 -31.54 2.10
CA GLU A 444 19.95 -32.46 3.10
C GLU A 444 19.58 -32.05 4.52
N THR A 445 19.56 -30.75 4.79
CA THR A 445 19.38 -30.21 6.13
C THR A 445 17.92 -30.05 6.52
N SER A 446 17.07 -29.61 5.58
CA SER A 446 15.72 -29.11 5.92
C SER A 446 14.61 -29.62 5.00
N ALA A 447 14.89 -30.51 4.04
CA ALA A 447 13.86 -30.92 3.07
C ALA A 447 12.63 -31.58 3.69
N SER A 448 12.81 -32.31 4.80
CA SER A 448 11.72 -32.98 5.50
C SER A 448 10.81 -32.00 6.26
N SER A 449 11.27 -30.78 6.54
CA SER A 449 10.54 -29.74 7.27
C SER A 449 10.09 -28.59 6.36
N LEU A 450 10.72 -28.40 5.19
CA LEU A 450 10.45 -27.30 4.26
C LEU A 450 9.07 -27.41 3.62
N ILE A 451 8.30 -26.34 3.72
CA ILE A 451 6.92 -26.15 3.24
C ILE A 451 6.90 -25.14 2.08
N THR A 452 7.64 -24.04 2.19
CA THR A 452 7.71 -22.99 1.15
C THR A 452 9.15 -22.73 0.72
N PHE A 453 9.38 -22.70 -0.59
CA PHE A 453 10.61 -22.22 -1.22
C PHE A 453 10.27 -21.11 -2.22
N SER A 454 10.61 -19.85 -1.92
CA SER A 454 10.21 -18.69 -2.74
C SER A 454 11.25 -17.56 -2.77
N GLY A 455 11.30 -16.79 -3.86
CA GLY A 455 12.13 -15.58 -4.00
C GLY A 455 13.65 -15.82 -4.06
N VAL A 456 14.09 -17.06 -4.27
CA VAL A 456 15.51 -17.44 -4.38
C VAL A 456 15.79 -17.92 -5.79
N ARG A 457 16.91 -17.47 -6.37
CA ARG A 457 17.37 -17.87 -7.70
C ARG A 457 18.47 -18.91 -7.58
N VAL A 458 18.20 -20.13 -8.04
CA VAL A 458 19.19 -21.21 -8.03
C VAL A 458 20.14 -21.06 -9.22
N ILE A 459 21.43 -20.85 -8.92
CA ILE A 459 22.50 -20.66 -9.90
C ILE A 459 23.24 -21.97 -10.11
N VAL A 460 23.40 -22.35 -11.37
CA VAL A 460 24.18 -23.53 -11.74
C VAL A 460 25.46 -23.07 -12.45
N GLU A 461 26.55 -22.96 -11.70
CA GLU A 461 27.81 -22.34 -12.17
C GLU A 461 28.70 -23.24 -13.04
N ARG A 462 28.29 -24.48 -13.36
CA ARG A 462 29.16 -25.44 -14.03
C ARG A 462 29.06 -25.35 -15.55
N ARG A 463 30.04 -24.66 -16.17
CA ARG A 463 30.29 -24.83 -17.61
C ARG A 463 30.92 -26.21 -17.85
N GLY A 464 30.25 -27.05 -18.63
CA GLY A 464 30.81 -28.31 -19.16
C GLY A 464 30.67 -29.57 -18.30
N LEU A 465 30.07 -29.52 -17.11
CA LEU A 465 29.73 -30.73 -16.34
C LEU A 465 28.22 -31.01 -16.42
N PRO A 466 27.81 -32.28 -16.51
CA PRO A 466 26.40 -32.64 -16.53
C PRO A 466 25.72 -32.14 -15.26
N HIS A 467 24.54 -31.54 -15.45
CA HIS A 467 23.76 -31.07 -14.32
C HIS A 467 23.26 -32.27 -13.50
N PRO A 468 23.41 -32.24 -12.17
CA PRO A 468 22.79 -33.25 -11.32
C PRO A 468 21.28 -33.25 -11.52
N ALA A 469 20.68 -34.45 -11.56
CA ALA A 469 19.26 -34.62 -11.74
C ALA A 469 18.47 -33.92 -10.62
N LEU A 470 17.37 -33.25 -10.98
CA LEU A 470 16.45 -32.63 -10.02
C LEU A 470 15.70 -33.66 -9.18
N SER A 471 15.38 -34.84 -9.74
CA SER A 471 14.49 -35.82 -9.09
C SER A 471 14.99 -36.34 -7.74
N PRO A 472 16.26 -36.73 -7.55
CA PRO A 472 16.74 -37.17 -6.24
C PRO A 472 16.60 -36.10 -5.16
N ILE A 473 16.75 -34.83 -5.53
CA ILE A 473 16.63 -33.69 -4.63
C ILE A 473 15.15 -33.42 -4.32
N PHE A 474 14.30 -33.35 -5.35
CA PHE A 474 12.85 -33.16 -5.20
C PHE A 474 12.16 -34.27 -4.41
N ASN A 475 12.67 -35.50 -4.46
CA ASN A 475 12.15 -36.60 -3.65
C ASN A 475 12.35 -36.40 -2.14
N LYS A 476 13.33 -35.59 -1.72
CA LYS A 476 13.56 -35.30 -0.30
C LYS A 476 12.50 -34.33 0.27
N PHE A 477 11.92 -33.49 -0.58
CA PHE A 477 10.98 -32.42 -0.20
C PHE A 477 9.53 -32.91 -0.01
N LYS A 478 9.34 -33.83 0.94
CA LYS A 478 8.03 -34.50 1.15
C LYS A 478 6.91 -33.57 1.63
N ARG A 479 7.25 -32.45 2.27
CA ARG A 479 6.30 -31.48 2.83
C ARG A 479 6.20 -30.18 2.05
N LEU A 480 6.91 -30.06 0.92
CA LEU A 480 6.93 -28.84 0.14
C LEU A 480 5.56 -28.64 -0.53
N ARG A 481 4.88 -27.55 -0.15
CA ARG A 481 3.56 -27.15 -0.64
C ARG A 481 3.65 -26.01 -1.66
N ARG A 482 4.65 -25.13 -1.53
CA ARG A 482 4.86 -24.01 -2.44
C ARG A 482 6.30 -23.98 -2.97
N LEU A 483 6.45 -23.97 -4.29
CA LEU A 483 7.73 -23.90 -4.98
C LEU A 483 7.71 -22.76 -6.01
N GLU A 484 8.57 -21.76 -5.82
CA GLU A 484 8.91 -20.79 -6.85
C GLU A 484 10.28 -21.14 -7.44
N TRP A 485 10.31 -21.41 -8.73
CA TRP A 485 11.49 -21.85 -9.44
C TRP A 485 11.92 -20.82 -10.48
N ARG A 486 13.19 -20.41 -10.39
CA ARG A 486 13.84 -19.51 -11.34
C ARG A 486 15.27 -19.99 -11.61
N PRO A 487 15.50 -20.78 -12.67
CA PRO A 487 16.84 -21.23 -13.00
C PRO A 487 17.71 -20.07 -13.51
N SER A 488 18.99 -20.07 -13.17
CA SER A 488 19.98 -19.19 -13.80
C SER A 488 20.74 -19.93 -14.90
N GLY A 489 20.75 -19.35 -16.11
CA GLY A 489 21.69 -19.74 -17.16
C GLY A 489 21.11 -20.64 -18.25
N GLU A 490 21.78 -20.62 -19.41
CA GLU A 490 21.40 -21.42 -20.57
C GLU A 490 21.84 -22.88 -20.40
N SER A 491 21.12 -23.65 -19.58
CA SER A 491 21.32 -25.11 -19.58
C SER A 491 20.79 -25.68 -20.89
N GLY A 492 21.69 -26.24 -21.71
CA GLY A 492 21.40 -26.82 -23.04
C GLY A 492 21.31 -28.35 -23.04
N GLN A 493 20.99 -29.00 -21.91
CA GLN A 493 20.99 -30.46 -21.84
C GLN A 493 19.60 -31.06 -21.65
N SER A 494 19.32 -32.07 -22.48
CA SER A 494 18.15 -32.94 -22.48
C SER A 494 18.07 -33.77 -21.20
N ALA A 495 16.93 -33.73 -20.52
CA ALA A 495 16.66 -34.59 -19.38
C ALA A 495 16.75 -36.07 -19.79
N GLY A 496 17.75 -36.79 -19.28
CA GLY A 496 17.82 -38.25 -19.38
C GLY A 496 16.50 -38.87 -18.90
N THR A 497 15.95 -39.79 -19.68
CA THR A 497 14.56 -40.26 -19.59
C THR A 497 14.30 -41.30 -18.50
N ASP A 498 15.34 -41.92 -17.93
CA ASP A 498 15.14 -43.21 -17.29
C ASP A 498 15.27 -43.13 -15.77
N GLY A 499 14.13 -43.21 -15.07
CA GLY A 499 14.08 -43.59 -13.64
C GLY A 499 13.56 -42.55 -12.64
N THR A 500 12.96 -41.44 -13.07
CA THR A 500 12.43 -40.45 -12.12
C THR A 500 11.17 -40.99 -11.41
N PRO A 501 11.16 -41.08 -10.06
CA PRO A 501 9.95 -41.49 -9.34
C PRO A 501 8.82 -40.51 -9.64
N THR A 502 7.67 -41.04 -10.08
CA THR A 502 6.51 -40.22 -10.43
C THR A 502 5.90 -39.51 -9.22
N THR A 503 6.28 -39.87 -7.99
CA THR A 503 5.70 -39.38 -6.74
C THR A 503 6.47 -38.23 -6.07
N CYS A 504 7.54 -37.72 -6.70
CA CYS A 504 8.25 -36.54 -6.17
C CYS A 504 7.30 -35.33 -6.10
N LEU A 505 7.40 -34.52 -5.04
CA LEU A 505 6.57 -33.32 -4.84
C LEU A 505 5.06 -33.60 -4.77
N SER A 506 4.65 -34.77 -4.26
CA SER A 506 3.23 -35.13 -4.14
C SER A 506 2.40 -34.16 -3.29
N SER A 507 3.03 -33.43 -2.37
CA SER A 507 2.41 -32.43 -1.48
C SER A 507 2.35 -31.02 -2.09
N LEU A 508 2.85 -30.83 -3.31
CA LEU A 508 2.96 -29.51 -3.93
C LEU A 508 1.58 -28.99 -4.34
N GLU A 509 1.20 -27.84 -3.79
CA GLU A 509 -0.08 -27.16 -4.01
C GLU A 509 0.07 -25.95 -4.93
N SER A 510 1.24 -25.29 -4.89
CA SER A 510 1.52 -24.03 -5.60
C SER A 510 2.86 -24.12 -6.32
N LEU A 511 2.84 -24.00 -7.65
CA LEU A 511 4.02 -23.94 -8.50
C LEU A 511 4.12 -22.57 -9.19
N ILE A 512 5.20 -21.86 -8.96
CA ILE A 512 5.48 -20.56 -9.58
C ILE A 512 6.76 -20.71 -10.40
N THR A 513 6.72 -20.30 -11.65
CA THR A 513 7.85 -20.39 -12.57
C THR A 513 8.17 -19.02 -13.13
N ARG A 514 9.45 -18.66 -13.14
CA ARG A 514 9.89 -17.37 -13.69
C ARG A 514 11.09 -17.57 -14.61
N GLY A 515 10.91 -17.34 -15.91
CA GLY A 515 11.97 -17.55 -16.90
C GLY A 515 12.50 -19.00 -16.90
N CYS A 516 11.62 -19.98 -16.66
CA CYS A 516 11.98 -21.39 -16.78
C CYS A 516 12.19 -21.79 -18.25
N LYS A 517 12.92 -22.87 -18.47
CA LYS A 517 13.12 -23.48 -19.79
C LYS A 517 12.20 -24.68 -19.98
N ASP A 518 12.04 -25.13 -21.23
CA ASP A 518 11.27 -26.32 -21.59
C ASP A 518 11.73 -27.59 -20.91
N SER A 519 13.03 -27.74 -20.64
CA SER A 519 13.55 -28.91 -19.94
C SER A 519 12.96 -29.03 -18.54
N PHE A 520 12.70 -27.91 -17.85
CA PHE A 520 12.03 -27.90 -16.56
C PHE A 520 10.56 -28.30 -16.69
N PHE A 521 9.83 -27.74 -17.66
CA PHE A 521 8.43 -28.09 -17.88
C PHE A 521 8.25 -29.53 -18.34
N THR A 522 9.12 -30.01 -19.24
CA THR A 522 9.16 -31.42 -19.65
C THR A 522 9.39 -32.33 -18.46
N HIS A 523 10.28 -31.93 -17.54
CA HIS A 523 10.55 -32.69 -16.32
C HIS A 523 9.35 -32.71 -15.38
N ILE A 524 8.80 -31.55 -15.05
CA ILE A 524 7.70 -31.43 -14.09
C ILE A 524 6.41 -32.05 -14.64
N SER A 525 6.20 -32.01 -15.96
CA SER A 525 5.10 -32.70 -16.66
C SER A 525 5.21 -34.23 -16.58
N ARG A 526 6.35 -34.81 -16.19
CA ARG A 526 6.44 -36.27 -15.94
C ARG A 526 6.01 -36.64 -14.53
N LEU A 527 6.06 -35.71 -13.58
CA LEU A 527 5.68 -35.95 -12.20
C LEU A 527 4.17 -36.08 -12.04
N SER A 528 3.73 -36.79 -10.99
CA SER A 528 2.37 -36.77 -10.52
C SER A 528 2.27 -35.72 -9.41
N LEU A 529 1.57 -34.63 -9.69
CA LEU A 529 1.29 -33.56 -8.75
C LEU A 529 -0.21 -33.62 -8.39
N PRO A 530 -0.62 -34.50 -7.47
CA PRO A 530 -2.03 -34.70 -7.14
C PRO A 530 -2.62 -33.51 -6.38
N SER A 531 -1.82 -32.80 -5.59
CA SER A 531 -2.27 -31.68 -4.75
C SER A 531 -2.17 -30.32 -5.43
N LEU A 532 -1.70 -30.25 -6.68
CA LEU A 532 -1.44 -28.98 -7.35
C LEU A 532 -2.75 -28.28 -7.70
N THR A 533 -2.96 -27.11 -7.10
CA THR A 533 -4.15 -26.28 -7.30
C THR A 533 -3.83 -24.88 -7.78
N HIS A 534 -2.60 -24.40 -7.62
CA HIS A 534 -2.17 -23.07 -8.05
C HIS A 534 -0.95 -23.14 -8.97
N PHE A 535 -1.00 -22.42 -10.07
CA PHE A 535 0.07 -22.33 -11.05
C PHE A 535 0.29 -20.89 -11.51
N GLU A 536 1.51 -20.39 -11.37
CA GLU A 536 1.93 -19.09 -11.89
C GLU A 536 3.09 -19.28 -12.87
N CYS A 537 2.99 -18.75 -14.07
CA CYS A 537 4.03 -18.80 -15.09
C CYS A 537 4.35 -17.41 -15.63
N THR A 538 5.58 -16.96 -15.36
CA THR A 538 6.05 -15.65 -15.79
C THR A 538 7.23 -15.69 -16.74
N ARG A 539 7.15 -14.89 -17.81
CA ARG A 539 8.20 -14.72 -18.84
C ARG A 539 8.73 -16.04 -19.42
N HIS A 540 7.86 -16.88 -19.99
CA HIS A 540 8.26 -18.11 -20.68
C HIS A 540 8.46 -17.87 -22.18
N THR A 541 9.40 -18.58 -22.80
CA THR A 541 9.79 -18.34 -24.21
C THR A 541 9.20 -19.35 -25.19
N ASP A 542 8.86 -20.57 -24.76
CA ASP A 542 8.39 -21.63 -25.66
C ASP A 542 7.06 -22.23 -25.19
N PHE A 543 6.16 -22.44 -26.14
CA PHE A 543 4.78 -22.82 -25.87
C PHE A 543 4.59 -24.32 -25.61
N ILE A 544 5.42 -25.20 -26.21
CA ILE A 544 5.11 -26.62 -26.32
C ILE A 544 5.21 -27.34 -24.98
N ALA A 545 6.29 -27.12 -24.22
CA ALA A 545 6.47 -27.81 -22.94
C ALA A 545 5.51 -27.30 -21.87
N LEU A 546 5.16 -26.01 -21.92
CA LEU A 546 4.13 -25.43 -21.07
C LEU A 546 2.76 -26.01 -21.39
N LEU A 547 2.41 -26.15 -22.67
CA LEU A 547 1.17 -26.79 -23.10
C LEU A 547 1.06 -28.21 -22.54
N ALA A 548 2.10 -29.05 -22.71
CA ALA A 548 2.11 -30.42 -22.18
C ALA A 548 1.94 -30.48 -20.65
N PHE A 549 2.47 -29.49 -19.94
CA PHE A 549 2.26 -29.38 -18.49
C PHE A 549 0.80 -29.08 -18.14
N VAL A 550 0.21 -28.09 -18.80
CA VAL A 550 -1.17 -27.66 -18.56
C VAL A 550 -2.15 -28.75 -19.02
N GLU A 551 -1.90 -29.44 -20.12
CA GLU A 551 -2.71 -30.60 -20.54
C GLU A 551 -2.76 -31.69 -19.46
N LYS A 552 -1.62 -31.97 -18.81
CA LYS A 552 -1.55 -33.01 -17.77
C LYS A 552 -2.15 -32.58 -16.44
N HIS A 553 -1.95 -31.33 -16.03
CA HIS A 553 -2.27 -30.87 -14.67
C HIS A 553 -3.42 -29.86 -14.59
N GLY A 554 -3.85 -29.29 -15.70
CA GLY A 554 -4.79 -28.17 -15.79
C GLY A 554 -6.15 -28.44 -15.16
N SER A 555 -6.66 -29.66 -15.30
CA SER A 555 -7.93 -30.08 -14.68
C SER A 555 -7.96 -29.98 -13.15
N LYS A 556 -6.81 -29.88 -12.48
CA LYS A 556 -6.71 -29.73 -11.02
C LYS A 556 -6.52 -28.28 -10.57
N LEU A 557 -6.18 -27.39 -11.50
CA LEU A 557 -5.84 -26.00 -11.20
C LEU A 557 -7.11 -25.21 -10.89
N LEU A 558 -7.08 -24.51 -9.76
CA LEU A 558 -8.12 -23.61 -9.27
C LEU A 558 -7.71 -22.15 -9.41
N ASP A 559 -6.41 -21.87 -9.40
CA ASP A 559 -5.83 -20.52 -9.50
C ASP A 559 -4.68 -20.56 -10.51
N VAL A 560 -4.82 -19.82 -11.62
CA VAL A 560 -3.85 -19.80 -12.71
C VAL A 560 -3.43 -18.36 -12.98
N SER A 561 -2.13 -18.10 -12.99
CA SER A 561 -1.54 -16.81 -13.34
C SER A 561 -0.55 -16.99 -14.50
N VAL A 562 -0.73 -16.28 -15.60
CA VAL A 562 0.11 -16.43 -16.80
C VAL A 562 0.52 -15.08 -17.38
N THR A 563 1.80 -14.97 -17.76
CA THR A 563 2.28 -13.81 -18.54
C THR A 563 1.94 -13.95 -20.02
N TRP A 564 1.39 -12.89 -20.63
CA TRP A 564 1.07 -12.82 -22.06
C TRP A 564 2.28 -12.35 -22.89
N PRO A 565 2.63 -12.99 -24.04
CA PRO A 565 1.76 -13.06 -25.24
C PRO A 565 1.48 -14.43 -25.85
N HIS A 566 1.16 -15.45 -25.06
CA HIS A 566 0.85 -16.78 -25.59
C HIS A 566 -0.60 -16.87 -26.14
N GLU A 567 -0.89 -16.22 -27.27
CA GLU A 567 -2.21 -16.22 -27.95
C GLU A 567 -2.77 -17.61 -28.26
N HIS A 568 -1.94 -18.64 -28.14
CA HIS A 568 -2.25 -20.01 -28.50
C HIS A 568 -2.50 -20.92 -27.30
N LEU A 569 -2.34 -20.47 -26.04
CA LEU A 569 -2.63 -21.33 -24.87
C LEU A 569 -4.14 -21.37 -24.61
N PRO A 570 -4.83 -22.50 -24.86
CA PRO A 570 -6.26 -22.62 -24.61
C PRO A 570 -6.50 -22.88 -23.12
N ILE A 571 -6.13 -21.90 -22.29
CA ILE A 571 -6.06 -22.08 -20.83
C ILE A 571 -7.44 -22.33 -20.22
N LEU A 572 -8.49 -21.77 -20.83
CA LEU A 572 -9.87 -21.94 -20.39
C LEU A 572 -10.38 -23.36 -20.67
N GLU A 573 -9.96 -23.96 -21.79
CA GLU A 573 -10.29 -25.33 -22.16
C GLU A 573 -9.50 -26.35 -21.34
N LEU A 574 -8.22 -26.07 -21.07
CA LEU A 574 -7.33 -27.00 -20.35
C LEU A 574 -7.51 -26.95 -18.82
N CYS A 575 -8.08 -25.88 -18.28
CA CYS A 575 -8.29 -25.68 -16.84
C CYS A 575 -9.78 -25.48 -16.48
N PRO A 576 -10.68 -26.44 -16.76
CA PRO A 576 -12.13 -26.26 -16.61
C PRO A 576 -12.61 -26.01 -15.17
N ASN A 577 -11.80 -26.39 -14.16
CA ASN A 577 -12.11 -26.21 -12.73
C ASN A 577 -11.55 -24.90 -12.16
N MET A 578 -10.94 -24.06 -12.98
CA MET A 578 -10.32 -22.81 -12.55
C MET A 578 -11.36 -21.86 -11.93
N THR A 579 -11.03 -21.32 -10.76
CA THR A 579 -11.85 -20.34 -10.04
C THR A 579 -11.32 -18.92 -10.14
N HIS A 580 -10.01 -18.79 -10.31
CA HIS A 580 -9.31 -17.51 -10.44
C HIS A 580 -8.31 -17.58 -11.60
N LEU A 581 -8.40 -16.60 -12.52
CA LEU A 581 -7.46 -16.40 -13.61
C LEU A 581 -6.77 -15.04 -13.44
N GLU A 582 -5.45 -15.01 -13.37
CA GLU A 582 -4.65 -13.79 -13.44
C GLU A 582 -3.89 -13.69 -14.77
N LEU A 583 -4.05 -12.57 -15.45
CA LEU A 583 -3.38 -12.24 -16.70
C LEU A 583 -2.32 -11.16 -16.43
N GLU A 584 -1.05 -11.53 -16.52
CA GLU A 584 0.06 -10.58 -16.41
C GLU A 584 0.47 -10.08 -17.81
N LEU A 585 0.30 -8.78 -18.02
CA LEU A 585 0.52 -8.10 -19.30
C LEU A 585 1.80 -7.26 -19.22
N LEU A 586 2.82 -7.65 -19.98
CA LEU A 586 4.10 -6.91 -19.97
C LEU A 586 3.94 -5.53 -20.62
N ASP A 587 3.57 -5.49 -21.90
CA ASP A 587 3.65 -4.26 -22.71
C ASP A 587 2.36 -3.97 -23.50
N LYS A 588 1.38 -4.88 -23.51
CA LYS A 588 0.18 -4.80 -24.37
C LYS A 588 -1.10 -5.01 -23.59
N ILE A 589 -2.12 -4.24 -23.95
CA ILE A 589 -3.50 -4.41 -23.49
C ILE A 589 -4.04 -5.75 -24.01
N PRO A 590 -4.88 -6.46 -23.23
CA PRO A 590 -5.33 -7.79 -23.61
C PRO A 590 -6.24 -7.72 -24.84
N THR A 591 -6.28 -8.79 -25.65
CA THR A 591 -7.24 -8.94 -26.74
C THR A 591 -8.40 -9.83 -26.29
N SER A 592 -9.62 -9.58 -26.78
CA SER A 592 -10.78 -10.36 -26.34
C SER A 592 -10.63 -11.87 -26.59
N LYS A 593 -9.84 -12.24 -27.62
CA LYS A 593 -9.47 -13.63 -27.93
C LYS A 593 -8.86 -14.40 -26.76
N MET A 594 -8.23 -13.73 -25.82
CA MET A 594 -7.67 -14.35 -24.62
C MET A 594 -8.73 -14.98 -23.71
N LEU A 595 -9.93 -14.42 -23.73
CA LEU A 595 -11.07 -14.88 -22.94
C LEU A 595 -12.15 -15.52 -23.83
N ASN A 596 -11.78 -15.96 -25.04
CA ASN A 596 -12.67 -16.76 -25.87
C ASN A 596 -12.66 -18.20 -25.33
N ALA A 597 -13.67 -18.55 -24.55
CA ALA A 597 -13.93 -19.92 -24.19
C ALA A 597 -14.80 -20.58 -25.27
N VAL A 598 -14.42 -21.77 -25.74
CA VAL A 598 -15.27 -22.58 -26.62
C VAL A 598 -16.49 -23.14 -25.86
N GLU A 599 -16.32 -23.44 -24.57
CA GLU A 599 -17.35 -24.00 -23.69
C GLU A 599 -17.65 -23.06 -22.51
N LEU A 600 -18.79 -23.27 -21.85
CA LEU A 600 -19.16 -22.50 -20.64
C LEU A 600 -18.24 -22.84 -19.48
N HIS A 601 -17.59 -21.84 -18.91
CA HIS A 601 -16.69 -22.01 -17.78
C HIS A 601 -17.43 -21.81 -16.44
N HIS A 602 -17.99 -22.90 -15.89
CA HIS A 602 -18.88 -22.86 -14.73
C HIS A 602 -18.24 -22.51 -13.38
N HIS A 603 -16.91 -22.55 -13.28
CA HIS A 603 -16.20 -22.34 -12.00
C HIS A 603 -15.47 -21.00 -11.87
N LEU A 604 -15.23 -20.29 -12.98
CA LEU A 604 -14.41 -19.07 -12.98
C LEU A 604 -15.19 -17.94 -12.34
N ASN A 605 -14.77 -17.53 -11.14
CA ASN A 605 -15.45 -16.52 -10.35
C ASN A 605 -14.69 -15.19 -10.27
N ARG A 606 -13.39 -15.17 -10.60
CA ARG A 606 -12.57 -13.96 -10.58
C ARG A 606 -11.58 -13.96 -11.74
N ILE A 607 -11.47 -12.81 -12.41
CA ILE A 607 -10.39 -12.53 -13.36
C ILE A 607 -9.60 -11.33 -12.83
N THR A 608 -8.27 -11.45 -12.75
CA THR A 608 -7.36 -10.37 -12.40
C THR A 608 -6.50 -10.02 -13.61
N ILE A 609 -6.40 -8.74 -13.96
CA ILE A 609 -5.58 -8.27 -15.08
C ILE A 609 -4.53 -7.32 -14.54
N SER A 610 -3.27 -7.77 -14.58
CA SER A 610 -2.10 -7.10 -14.04
C SER A 610 -1.28 -6.51 -15.18
N SER A 611 -1.22 -5.17 -15.31
CA SER A 611 -0.44 -4.50 -16.35
C SER A 611 0.44 -3.40 -15.76
N PRO A 612 1.65 -3.74 -15.26
CA PRO A 612 2.47 -2.80 -14.50
C PRO A 612 2.86 -1.55 -15.29
N GLN A 613 3.11 -1.67 -16.59
CA GLN A 613 3.50 -0.52 -17.44
C GLN A 613 2.35 0.43 -17.76
N HIS A 614 1.10 -0.05 -17.67
CA HIS A 614 -0.11 0.71 -17.97
C HIS A 614 -0.77 1.29 -16.72
N SER A 615 -0.07 1.29 -15.56
CA SER A 615 -0.55 1.84 -14.29
C SER A 615 -0.64 3.39 -14.27
N LEU A 616 -0.79 4.04 -15.42
CA LEU A 616 -0.91 5.49 -15.50
C LEU A 616 -2.35 5.90 -15.15
N SER A 617 -2.45 6.79 -14.16
CA SER A 617 -3.70 7.34 -13.64
C SER A 617 -4.63 7.86 -14.76
N GLY A 618 -5.94 7.64 -14.59
CA GLY A 618 -6.93 7.66 -15.68
C GLY A 618 -7.01 8.88 -16.60
N GLU A 619 -6.64 10.10 -16.19
CA GLU A 619 -6.61 11.26 -17.12
C GLU A 619 -5.43 11.20 -18.10
N LYS A 620 -4.37 10.43 -17.79
CA LYS A 620 -3.14 10.33 -18.59
C LYS A 620 -3.07 9.08 -19.46
N MET A 621 -4.08 8.21 -19.39
CA MET A 621 -4.13 7.03 -20.24
C MET A 621 -4.22 7.45 -21.72
N PRO A 622 -3.26 7.06 -22.57
CA PRO A 622 -3.28 7.41 -23.99
C PRO A 622 -4.63 7.03 -24.64
N THR A 623 -5.13 7.86 -25.55
CA THR A 623 -6.42 7.60 -26.23
C THR A 623 -6.45 6.23 -26.91
N ARG A 624 -5.31 5.80 -27.47
CA ARG A 624 -5.14 4.46 -28.05
C ARG A 624 -5.40 3.36 -27.02
N ASP A 625 -4.82 3.48 -25.83
CA ASP A 625 -4.95 2.49 -24.77
C ASP A 625 -6.40 2.43 -24.27
N ARG A 626 -7.05 3.59 -24.19
CA ARG A 626 -8.49 3.69 -23.89
C ARG A 626 -9.35 2.91 -24.87
N GLU A 627 -9.14 3.13 -26.16
CA GLU A 627 -9.88 2.40 -27.19
C GLU A 627 -9.60 0.90 -27.15
N GLN A 628 -8.37 0.48 -26.82
CA GLN A 628 -8.02 -0.94 -26.72
C GLN A 628 -8.70 -1.62 -25.54
N TRP A 629 -8.75 -0.97 -24.36
CA TRP A 629 -9.50 -1.52 -23.22
C TRP A 629 -10.99 -1.62 -23.51
N ILE A 630 -11.59 -0.60 -24.12
CA ILE A 630 -13.00 -0.63 -24.52
C ILE A 630 -13.23 -1.81 -25.48
N LYS A 631 -12.42 -1.93 -26.54
CA LYS A 631 -12.50 -3.05 -27.50
C LYS A 631 -12.29 -4.42 -26.85
N PHE A 632 -11.43 -4.51 -25.84
CA PHE A 632 -11.24 -5.74 -25.08
C PHE A 632 -12.52 -6.15 -24.36
N PHE A 633 -13.10 -5.27 -23.54
CA PHE A 633 -14.30 -5.57 -22.77
C PHE A 633 -15.55 -5.80 -23.64
N GLU A 634 -15.72 -5.02 -24.71
CA GLU A 634 -16.82 -5.18 -25.67
C GLU A 634 -16.68 -6.47 -26.50
N GLY A 635 -15.45 -6.93 -26.72
CA GLY A 635 -15.17 -8.10 -27.56
C GLY A 635 -15.28 -9.44 -26.84
N VAL A 636 -15.38 -9.48 -25.51
CA VAL A 636 -15.47 -10.71 -24.72
C VAL A 636 -16.93 -11.13 -24.55
N ASP A 637 -17.24 -12.40 -24.83
CA ASP A 637 -18.57 -12.95 -24.53
C ASP A 637 -18.66 -13.35 -23.05
N TRP A 638 -19.13 -12.43 -22.22
CA TRP A 638 -19.28 -12.65 -20.78
C TRP A 638 -20.30 -13.76 -20.44
N ARG A 639 -21.16 -14.19 -21.38
CA ARG A 639 -22.08 -15.33 -21.21
C ARG A 639 -21.33 -16.65 -20.98
N CYS A 640 -20.10 -16.76 -21.48
CA CYS A 640 -19.26 -17.92 -21.26
C CYS A 640 -18.82 -18.11 -19.81
N PHE A 641 -19.03 -17.11 -18.94
CA PHE A 641 -18.57 -17.11 -17.54
C PHE A 641 -19.72 -16.91 -16.55
N PRO A 642 -20.69 -17.84 -16.46
CA PRO A 642 -21.90 -17.65 -15.65
C PRO A 642 -21.64 -17.56 -14.14
N ALA A 643 -20.47 -17.99 -13.65
CA ALA A 643 -20.07 -17.91 -12.25
C ALA A 643 -19.19 -16.70 -11.92
N LEU A 644 -18.88 -15.84 -12.89
CA LEU A 644 -17.98 -14.70 -12.73
C LEU A 644 -18.60 -13.65 -11.80
N LYS A 645 -17.88 -13.32 -10.73
CA LYS A 645 -18.32 -12.39 -9.66
C LYS A 645 -17.47 -11.14 -9.56
N GLU A 646 -16.29 -11.10 -10.17
CA GLU A 646 -15.36 -9.98 -10.08
C GLU A 646 -14.41 -9.97 -11.27
N ILE A 647 -14.22 -8.80 -11.87
CA ILE A 647 -13.07 -8.53 -12.72
C ILE A 647 -12.24 -7.47 -12.02
N ARG A 648 -10.99 -7.79 -11.71
CA ARG A 648 -10.03 -6.88 -11.08
C ARG A 648 -9.02 -6.41 -12.11
N VAL A 649 -8.84 -5.11 -12.25
CA VAL A 649 -7.81 -4.55 -13.13
C VAL A 649 -6.84 -3.74 -12.29
N ILE A 650 -5.58 -4.17 -12.21
CA ILE A 650 -4.57 -3.51 -11.36
C ILE A 650 -4.24 -2.10 -11.88
N ALA A 651 -4.34 -1.89 -13.19
CA ALA A 651 -4.18 -0.58 -13.82
C ALA A 651 -5.42 0.34 -13.66
N CYS A 652 -6.54 -0.18 -13.17
CA CYS A 652 -7.74 0.62 -12.94
C CYS A 652 -7.55 1.45 -11.68
N GLU A 653 -7.64 2.76 -11.82
CA GLU A 653 -7.71 3.71 -10.72
C GLU A 653 -9.03 4.47 -10.82
N TRP A 654 -9.81 4.42 -9.73
CA TRP A 654 -11.09 5.11 -9.71
C TRP A 654 -10.88 6.62 -9.64
N PRO A 655 -11.54 7.38 -10.53
CA PRO A 655 -11.45 8.83 -10.50
C PRO A 655 -12.07 9.39 -9.21
N THR A 656 -11.39 10.37 -8.63
CA THR A 656 -11.77 10.96 -7.34
C THR A 656 -12.64 12.21 -7.49
N ASP A 657 -12.59 12.90 -8.63
CA ASP A 657 -13.35 14.10 -8.94
C ASP A 657 -14.34 13.90 -10.11
N GLU A 658 -15.32 14.80 -10.20
CA GLU A 658 -16.44 14.75 -11.17
C GLU A 658 -15.98 14.79 -12.64
N ARG A 659 -14.92 15.53 -12.94
CA ARG A 659 -14.39 15.66 -14.30
C ARG A 659 -13.67 14.38 -14.72
N SER A 660 -12.80 13.87 -13.86
CA SER A 660 -12.10 12.61 -14.12
C SER A 660 -13.11 11.48 -14.27
N ILE A 661 -14.21 11.47 -13.51
CA ILE A 661 -15.32 10.51 -13.67
C ILE A 661 -15.89 10.53 -15.08
N ALA A 662 -16.17 11.71 -15.62
CA ALA A 662 -16.76 11.85 -16.95
C ALA A 662 -15.82 11.41 -18.09
N LYS A 663 -14.50 11.48 -17.87
CA LYS A 663 -13.49 11.14 -18.90
C LYS A 663 -12.92 9.74 -18.78
N ASN A 664 -12.96 9.15 -17.59
CA ASN A 664 -12.29 7.90 -17.28
C ASN A 664 -13.07 6.71 -17.86
N PRO A 665 -12.49 5.93 -18.80
CA PRO A 665 -13.18 4.82 -19.43
C PRO A 665 -13.57 3.71 -18.44
N TRP A 666 -12.84 3.56 -17.34
CA TRP A 666 -13.13 2.54 -16.33
C TRP A 666 -14.50 2.73 -15.69
N VAL A 667 -14.96 3.98 -15.54
CA VAL A 667 -16.29 4.29 -14.98
C VAL A 667 -17.39 3.73 -15.88
N GLN A 668 -17.30 4.00 -17.18
CA GLN A 668 -18.25 3.50 -18.16
C GLN A 668 -18.22 1.97 -18.20
N LEU A 669 -17.03 1.38 -18.35
CA LEU A 669 -16.86 -0.08 -18.37
C LEU A 669 -17.39 -0.75 -17.10
N ALA A 670 -17.19 -0.15 -15.93
CA ALA A 670 -17.70 -0.67 -14.67
C ALA A 670 -19.23 -0.61 -14.58
N ASP A 671 -19.85 0.49 -15.02
CA ASP A 671 -21.30 0.62 -15.07
C ASP A 671 -21.89 -0.36 -16.09
N ASP A 672 -21.29 -0.51 -17.28
CA ASP A 672 -21.74 -1.42 -18.34
C ASP A 672 -21.66 -2.89 -17.88
N LEU A 673 -20.51 -3.34 -17.35
CA LEU A 673 -20.34 -4.70 -16.82
C LEU A 673 -21.33 -5.01 -15.69
N LYS A 674 -21.55 -4.05 -14.80
CA LYS A 674 -22.47 -4.22 -13.66
C LYS A 674 -23.93 -4.28 -14.12
N ASN A 675 -24.33 -3.43 -15.06
CA ASN A 675 -25.72 -3.34 -15.50
C ASN A 675 -26.11 -4.50 -16.43
N GLU A 676 -25.24 -4.89 -17.34
CA GLU A 676 -25.52 -5.94 -18.32
C GLU A 676 -25.29 -7.35 -17.75
N TRP A 677 -24.24 -7.52 -16.96
CA TRP A 677 -23.75 -8.84 -16.55
C TRP A 677 -23.76 -9.08 -15.04
N SER A 678 -24.09 -8.06 -14.24
CA SER A 678 -23.94 -8.11 -12.77
C SER A 678 -22.52 -8.40 -12.29
N ILE A 679 -21.51 -8.09 -13.12
CA ILE A 679 -20.09 -8.30 -12.80
C ILE A 679 -19.48 -6.97 -12.34
N PRO A 680 -19.07 -6.83 -11.07
CA PRO A 680 -18.33 -5.65 -10.64
C PRO A 680 -16.91 -5.63 -11.22
N LEU A 681 -16.54 -4.50 -11.81
CA LEU A 681 -15.15 -4.14 -12.09
C LEU A 681 -14.53 -3.53 -10.83
N THR A 682 -13.36 -4.01 -10.41
CA THR A 682 -12.64 -3.57 -9.20
C THR A 682 -11.23 -3.05 -9.53
N ASP A 683 -10.76 -2.10 -8.73
CA ASP A 683 -9.40 -1.54 -8.83
C ASP A 683 -8.34 -2.47 -8.22
N ARG A 684 -7.07 -2.02 -8.20
CA ARG A 684 -5.95 -2.75 -7.56
C ARG A 684 -6.19 -3.17 -6.10
N THR A 685 -7.07 -2.47 -5.39
CA THR A 685 -7.40 -2.74 -3.98
C THR A 685 -8.62 -3.67 -3.83
N GLY A 686 -9.23 -4.07 -4.94
CA GLY A 686 -10.47 -4.86 -4.94
C GLY A 686 -11.71 -4.02 -4.65
N LEU A 687 -11.62 -2.68 -4.73
CA LEU A 687 -12.77 -1.82 -4.54
C LEU A 687 -13.56 -1.70 -5.84
N PRO A 688 -14.88 -1.94 -5.83
CA PRO A 688 -15.71 -1.73 -7.00
C PRO A 688 -16.00 -0.24 -7.20
N TRP A 689 -16.26 0.14 -8.45
CA TRP A 689 -16.80 1.47 -8.75
C TRP A 689 -18.12 1.69 -8.00
N LYS A 690 -18.19 2.80 -7.26
CA LYS A 690 -19.42 3.27 -6.62
C LYS A 690 -19.93 4.47 -7.40
N SER A 691 -20.95 4.23 -8.22
CA SER A 691 -21.66 5.26 -8.96
C SER A 691 -22.07 6.40 -8.00
N ARG A 692 -21.69 7.64 -8.35
CA ARG A 692 -21.93 8.82 -7.50
C ARG A 692 -23.28 9.47 -7.82
N LEU A 693 -23.75 10.34 -6.93
CA LEU A 693 -24.92 11.17 -7.19
C LEU A 693 -24.69 11.99 -8.46
N LYS A 694 -25.56 11.79 -9.46
CA LYS A 694 -25.61 12.59 -10.68
C LYS A 694 -26.44 13.85 -10.38
N VAL A 695 -25.96 15.00 -10.87
CA VAL A 695 -26.63 16.32 -10.72
C VAL A 695 -27.88 16.39 -11.57
#